data_AF-A0A512AXS7-F1
#
_entry.id   AF-A0A512AXS7-F1
#
_cell.length_a   1.000
_cell.length_b   1.000
_cell.length_c   1.000
_cell.angle_alpha   90.00
_cell.angle_beta   90.00
_cell.angle_gamma   90.00
#
_symmetry.space_group_name_H-M   'P 1'
#
loop_
_entity.id
_entity.type
_entity.pdbx_description
1 polymer ?
#
loop_
_entity_poly.entity_id
_entity_poly.type
_entity_poly.pdbx_seq_one_letter_code
_entity_poly.pdbx_strand_id
1 'polypeptide(L)'
;MKFIYCQVLICLILIKALAADPLPADFSANFKLLPQPQKVELLSGGGMPYSNLKAIHLQGTATRPVLYGLLKNLPLVASAGKGVIILNITQENQVPTSPEGYLLQVTNNGIAISARDQAGLFYGCQTLNQLLEDARDQNIELPAVKITDFPEVAYRSVHLDLKHHLDTGHYYYDMIDRLAQVKVNAIIVEFEDKLRYRGAPVVGASHAISVDEFAAISRYAQERNIEISPLVQGLGHASFILKHEQYKPLRDDPASDWAFDPLHPKTYEVQFSLYDDALAATPSGKYLHIGGDEVGKLGMSELAKKSGKKPLELQMYWLSKVCEYARQHNRIPIFWDDMLFKLAGVYETTYDDRMPKQRIDSIWQANEPQLVQNLPLFPKDCVYMRWNYDTPDIYGNKKAIDWYKANNLKVMAATAAQTMWPLMPRENSNFKSIKDFNRIAAEKKMDGILCTVWDDCSPHHETVWRGLYNFALFSWNHEDLAADAVNALYRHRFYGPALAETSFEFQNNLEQALVFWEKGLIDKGHRNNYPGKIDLIELPGAKKSGAWRKQYQDKIKKAHTEVQRYNQIKETIARAKTAAVRNHYNLELFNQMNELQIYPAKLLLLLDEYDKTKAAGAKKAAAQQIQQYVNNFPNLRKQYEEVFSETRFLQNPAGYQLDQNGHHHLANGTNNSDWMYVFELEMNKKLNNWFPQKESL
;
A
#
# COMPACT_ATOMS: atom_id res chain seq x y z
N MET A 1 -46.50 -50.76 -12.41
CA MET A 1 -45.50 -50.29 -11.44
C MET A 1 -44.65 -49.21 -12.10
N LYS A 2 -44.98 -47.94 -11.87
CA LYS A 2 -44.24 -46.76 -12.34
C LYS A 2 -43.55 -46.16 -11.12
N PHE A 3 -42.22 -46.06 -11.12
CA PHE A 3 -41.46 -45.31 -10.12
C PHE A 3 -41.24 -43.89 -10.64
N ILE A 4 -41.51 -42.94 -9.76
CA ILE A 4 -41.65 -41.50 -10.01
C ILE A 4 -40.29 -40.82 -9.88
N TYR A 5 -39.97 -39.98 -10.86
CA TYR A 5 -38.86 -39.02 -10.84
C TYR A 5 -39.10 -37.95 -9.77
N CYS A 6 -38.13 -37.70 -8.89
CA CYS A 6 -38.11 -36.53 -8.03
C CYS A 6 -37.00 -35.59 -8.52
N GLN A 7 -37.37 -34.57 -9.30
CA GLN A 7 -36.50 -33.45 -9.65
C GLN A 7 -36.37 -32.53 -8.43
N VAL A 8 -35.13 -32.33 -7.95
CA VAL A 8 -34.81 -31.27 -7.00
C VAL A 8 -34.58 -29.99 -7.81
N LEU A 9 -35.56 -29.09 -7.79
CA LEU A 9 -35.44 -27.74 -8.32
C LEU A 9 -34.55 -26.92 -7.37
N ILE A 10 -33.32 -26.61 -7.79
CA ILE A 10 -32.48 -25.62 -7.12
C ILE A 10 -32.97 -24.24 -7.56
N CYS A 11 -33.76 -23.57 -6.71
CA CYS A 11 -34.09 -22.17 -6.88
C CYS A 11 -32.82 -21.32 -6.65
N LEU A 12 -32.14 -20.97 -7.75
CA LEU A 12 -31.24 -19.81 -7.79
C LEU A 12 -32.09 -18.54 -7.62
N ILE A 13 -32.19 -18.04 -6.40
CA ILE A 13 -32.68 -16.67 -6.17
C ILE A 13 -31.57 -15.73 -6.62
N LEU A 14 -31.66 -15.29 -7.87
CA LEU A 14 -31.00 -14.07 -8.34
C LEU A 14 -31.65 -12.90 -7.60
N ILE A 15 -31.00 -12.43 -6.53
CA ILE A 15 -31.26 -11.09 -5.99
C ILE A 15 -30.76 -10.12 -7.05
N LYS A 16 -31.64 -9.72 -7.96
CA LYS A 16 -31.46 -8.45 -8.66
C LYS A 16 -31.54 -7.38 -7.59
N ALA A 17 -30.45 -6.65 -7.39
CA ALA A 17 -30.46 -5.42 -6.62
C ALA A 17 -31.57 -4.53 -7.19
N LEU A 18 -32.67 -4.35 -6.45
CA LEU A 18 -33.50 -3.18 -6.64
C LEU A 18 -32.59 -2.00 -6.32
N ALA A 19 -32.30 -1.17 -7.31
CA ALA A 19 -31.65 0.11 -7.07
C ALA A 19 -32.47 0.81 -5.97
N ALA A 20 -31.84 1.03 -4.82
CA ALA A 20 -32.45 1.82 -3.76
C ALA A 20 -32.74 3.22 -4.35
N ASP A 21 -33.87 3.83 -3.97
CA ASP A 21 -34.14 5.20 -4.35
C ASP A 21 -32.95 6.08 -3.96
N PRO A 22 -32.52 7.02 -4.82
CA PRO A 22 -31.38 7.87 -4.51
C PRO A 22 -31.65 8.62 -3.20
N LEU A 23 -30.68 8.57 -2.29
CA LEU A 23 -30.75 9.29 -1.03
C LEU A 23 -30.99 10.79 -1.29
N PRO A 24 -31.81 11.47 -0.48
CA PRO A 24 -32.00 12.92 -0.59
C PRO A 24 -30.68 13.67 -0.63
N ALA A 25 -30.67 14.76 -1.42
CA ALA A 25 -29.48 15.56 -1.68
C ALA A 25 -28.77 15.99 -0.38
N ASP A 26 -29.52 16.33 0.67
CA ASP A 26 -28.98 16.80 1.95
C ASP A 26 -28.18 15.72 2.71
N PHE A 27 -28.63 14.46 2.72
CA PHE A 27 -27.85 13.39 3.35
C PHE A 27 -26.57 13.16 2.56
N SER A 28 -26.71 12.98 1.24
CA SER A 28 -25.60 12.70 0.35
C SER A 28 -24.58 13.85 0.30
N ALA A 29 -24.99 15.09 0.53
CA ALA A 29 -24.11 16.25 0.59
C ALA A 29 -23.30 16.29 1.89
N ASN A 30 -23.95 16.05 3.04
CA ASN A 30 -23.36 16.31 4.35
C ASN A 30 -22.70 15.08 5.00
N PHE A 31 -23.17 13.87 4.70
CA PHE A 31 -22.70 12.63 5.33
C PHE A 31 -21.96 11.75 4.31
N LYS A 32 -20.64 11.60 4.49
CA LYS A 32 -19.76 10.96 3.50
C LYS A 32 -19.08 9.71 4.06
N LEU A 33 -19.74 8.56 4.03
CA LEU A 33 -19.19 7.33 4.62
C LEU A 33 -18.12 6.67 3.74
N LEU A 34 -17.02 6.21 4.36
CA LEU A 34 -15.97 5.41 3.72
C LEU A 34 -15.54 4.26 4.65
N PRO A 35 -15.71 3.00 4.27
CA PRO A 35 -16.31 2.52 3.03
C PRO A 35 -17.82 2.84 2.92
N GLN A 36 -18.36 2.78 1.70
CA GLN A 36 -19.79 2.95 1.46
C GLN A 36 -20.59 1.75 1.99
N PRO A 37 -21.67 1.97 2.76
CA PRO A 37 -22.48 0.87 3.26
C PRO A 37 -23.25 0.13 2.18
N GLN A 38 -23.57 -1.14 2.44
CA GLN A 38 -24.43 -1.94 1.55
C GLN A 38 -25.83 -1.35 1.35
N LYS A 39 -26.41 -0.76 2.40
CA LYS A 39 -27.73 -0.11 2.32
C LYS A 39 -27.88 1.00 3.34
N VAL A 40 -28.42 2.14 2.89
CA VAL A 40 -28.79 3.29 3.72
C VAL A 40 -30.27 3.62 3.47
N GLU A 41 -31.03 3.76 4.54
CA GLU A 41 -32.47 4.06 4.50
C GLU A 41 -32.75 5.22 5.46
N LEU A 42 -33.29 6.34 4.97
CA LEU A 42 -33.75 7.40 5.85
C LEU A 42 -35.04 7.00 6.55
N LEU A 43 -35.12 7.33 7.84
CA LEU A 43 -36.28 7.03 8.68
C LEU A 43 -37.20 8.26 8.76
N SER A 44 -38.51 8.02 8.88
CA SER A 44 -39.47 9.08 9.15
C SER A 44 -39.24 9.67 10.55
N GLY A 45 -39.05 10.98 10.64
CA GLY A 45 -38.82 11.70 11.89
C GLY A 45 -37.61 12.64 11.81
N GLY A 46 -37.41 13.43 12.86
CA GLY A 46 -36.23 14.29 12.99
C GLY A 46 -34.98 13.52 13.38
N GLY A 47 -33.82 14.12 13.09
CA GLY A 47 -32.51 13.68 13.55
C GLY A 47 -32.30 13.86 15.06
N MET A 48 -31.03 13.83 15.49
CA MET A 48 -30.68 14.22 16.86
C MET A 48 -29.33 14.98 16.91
N PRO A 49 -29.18 15.99 17.78
CA PRO A 49 -27.89 16.60 18.06
C PRO A 49 -26.89 15.57 18.61
N TYR A 50 -25.66 15.57 18.08
CA TYR A 50 -24.59 14.68 18.56
C TYR A 50 -24.23 14.95 20.03
N SER A 51 -24.46 16.17 20.52
CA SER A 51 -24.28 16.58 21.94
C SER A 51 -25.27 15.92 22.90
N ASN A 52 -26.33 15.28 22.41
CA ASN A 52 -27.29 14.56 23.25
C ASN A 52 -26.81 13.17 23.67
N LEU A 53 -25.68 12.68 23.15
CA LEU A 53 -25.11 11.39 23.53
C LEU A 53 -24.50 11.44 24.94
N LYS A 54 -24.85 10.46 25.77
CA LYS A 54 -24.51 10.46 27.21
C LYS A 54 -23.81 9.21 27.68
N ALA A 55 -24.14 8.04 27.13
CA ALA A 55 -23.63 6.76 27.62
C ALA A 55 -23.82 5.64 26.59
N ILE A 56 -23.27 4.47 26.90
CA ILE A 56 -23.43 3.23 26.14
C ILE A 56 -24.04 2.15 27.04
N HIS A 57 -25.01 1.42 26.53
CA HIS A 57 -25.59 0.24 27.15
C HIS A 57 -25.25 -0.99 26.30
N LEU A 58 -24.71 -2.04 26.95
CA LEU A 58 -24.38 -3.32 26.30
C LEU A 58 -25.52 -4.31 26.54
N GLN A 59 -25.95 -5.00 25.49
CA GLN A 59 -27.03 -5.99 25.52
C GLN A 59 -26.60 -7.32 24.88
N GLY A 60 -27.16 -8.42 25.38
CA GLY A 60 -26.81 -9.77 24.94
C GLY A 60 -25.40 -10.13 25.43
N THR A 61 -24.57 -10.66 24.53
CA THR A 61 -23.16 -10.97 24.79
C THR A 61 -22.20 -9.86 24.33
N ALA A 62 -22.72 -8.66 24.06
CA ALA A 62 -21.91 -7.53 23.63
C ALA A 62 -20.81 -7.18 24.67
N THR A 63 -19.60 -6.98 24.18
CA THR A 63 -18.49 -6.38 24.95
C THR A 63 -18.22 -4.98 24.42
N ARG A 64 -17.56 -4.13 25.22
CA ARG A 64 -17.23 -2.77 24.77
C ARG A 64 -16.11 -2.87 23.72
N PRO A 65 -16.35 -2.50 22.45
CA PRO A 65 -15.28 -2.46 21.44
C PRO A 65 -14.31 -1.30 21.71
N VAL A 66 -13.18 -1.27 21.01
CA VAL A 66 -12.37 -0.05 20.92
C VAL A 66 -13.17 1.03 20.19
N LEU A 67 -13.26 2.22 20.78
CA LEU A 67 -14.09 3.33 20.32
C LEU A 67 -13.25 4.58 20.04
N TYR A 68 -13.68 5.36 19.05
CA TYR A 68 -13.01 6.57 18.58
C TYR A 68 -13.87 7.82 18.81
N GLY A 69 -13.25 8.99 18.59
CA GLY A 69 -13.94 10.29 18.62
C GLY A 69 -14.78 10.51 19.87
N LEU A 70 -16.03 10.95 19.67
CA LEU A 70 -16.98 11.22 20.75
C LEU A 70 -17.39 9.97 21.52
N LEU A 71 -17.32 8.79 20.90
CA LEU A 71 -17.73 7.52 21.51
C LEU A 71 -16.73 7.04 22.57
N LYS A 72 -15.44 7.37 22.40
CA LYS A 72 -14.34 6.88 23.25
C LYS A 72 -14.59 7.08 24.75
N ASN A 73 -15.10 8.25 25.11
CA ASN A 73 -15.23 8.68 26.52
C ASN A 73 -16.63 8.46 27.12
N LEU A 74 -17.57 7.86 26.37
CA LEU A 74 -18.91 7.62 26.90
C LEU A 74 -18.88 6.55 28.01
N PRO A 75 -19.48 6.77 29.18
CA PRO A 75 -19.56 5.78 30.25
C PRO A 75 -20.50 4.62 29.88
N LEU A 76 -20.30 3.46 30.51
CA LEU A 76 -21.25 2.35 30.45
C LEU A 76 -22.38 2.55 31.46
N VAL A 77 -23.62 2.21 31.08
CA VAL A 77 -24.80 2.25 31.95
C VAL A 77 -25.58 0.95 31.92
N ALA A 78 -26.28 0.66 33.03
CA ALA A 78 -27.01 -0.58 33.23
C ALA A 78 -28.32 -0.69 32.43
N SER A 79 -28.86 0.42 31.96
CA SER A 79 -30.14 0.45 31.24
C SER A 79 -30.12 1.43 30.06
N ALA A 80 -30.90 1.13 29.03
CA ALA A 80 -31.18 2.04 27.94
C ALA A 80 -31.92 3.31 28.41
N GLY A 81 -31.88 4.36 27.59
CA GLY A 81 -32.54 5.63 27.86
C GLY A 81 -32.25 6.67 26.78
N LYS A 82 -32.82 7.87 26.93
CA LYS A 82 -32.60 8.97 25.98
C LYS A 82 -31.12 9.37 25.92
N GLY A 83 -30.54 9.35 24.73
CA GLY A 83 -29.12 9.66 24.51
C GLY A 83 -28.15 8.53 24.88
N VAL A 84 -28.67 7.33 25.16
CA VAL A 84 -27.85 6.12 25.39
C VAL A 84 -27.75 5.33 24.09
N ILE A 85 -26.54 4.96 23.69
CA ILE A 85 -26.29 4.07 22.55
C ILE A 85 -26.45 2.63 23.01
N ILE A 86 -27.25 1.83 22.31
CA ILE A 86 -27.40 0.40 22.57
C ILE A 86 -26.48 -0.38 21.64
N LEU A 87 -25.56 -1.18 22.19
CA LEU A 87 -24.77 -2.15 21.44
C LEU A 87 -25.28 -3.55 21.76
N ASN A 88 -25.77 -4.28 20.76
CA ASN A 88 -26.51 -5.51 20.96
C ASN A 88 -25.95 -6.65 20.09
N ILE A 89 -25.62 -7.79 20.72
CA ILE A 89 -25.39 -9.04 19.99
C ILE A 89 -26.68 -9.85 19.94
N THR A 90 -27.17 -10.13 18.73
CA THR A 90 -28.44 -10.84 18.48
C THR A 90 -28.36 -11.74 17.26
N GLN A 91 -29.24 -12.73 17.18
CA GLN A 91 -29.41 -13.65 16.05
C GLN A 91 -30.65 -13.33 15.19
N GLU A 92 -31.25 -12.16 15.39
CA GLU A 92 -32.41 -11.72 14.62
C GLU A 92 -32.13 -11.66 13.11
N ASN A 93 -33.14 -12.05 12.32
CA ASN A 93 -33.04 -12.14 10.86
C ASN A 93 -32.73 -10.80 10.16
N GLN A 94 -33.00 -9.67 10.82
CA GLN A 94 -32.73 -8.34 10.29
C GLN A 94 -31.26 -7.94 10.33
N VAL A 95 -30.43 -8.64 11.12
CA VAL A 95 -28.99 -8.42 11.17
C VAL A 95 -28.30 -9.31 10.13
N PRO A 96 -27.37 -8.75 9.30
CA PRO A 96 -26.65 -9.51 8.29
C PRO A 96 -26.01 -10.78 8.85
N THR A 97 -25.91 -11.83 8.03
CA THR A 97 -25.31 -13.12 8.42
C THR A 97 -23.78 -13.07 8.53
N SER A 98 -23.14 -12.09 7.90
CA SER A 98 -21.69 -11.86 8.02
C SER A 98 -21.31 -11.61 9.49
N PRO A 99 -20.23 -12.21 10.01
CA PRO A 99 -19.70 -11.90 11.35
C PRO A 99 -19.29 -10.42 11.49
N GLU A 100 -18.87 -9.79 10.40
CA GLU A 100 -18.50 -8.38 10.33
C GLU A 100 -19.72 -7.47 10.03
N GLY A 101 -20.91 -8.06 9.88
CA GLY A 101 -22.12 -7.36 9.50
C GLY A 101 -22.90 -6.78 10.68
N TYR A 102 -23.57 -5.66 10.45
CA TYR A 102 -24.33 -4.96 11.47
C TYR A 102 -25.52 -4.17 10.90
N LEU A 103 -26.39 -3.80 11.82
CA LEU A 103 -27.49 -2.87 11.62
C LEU A 103 -27.31 -1.67 12.56
N LEU A 104 -27.12 -0.48 12.01
CA LEU A 104 -27.08 0.79 12.75
C LEU A 104 -28.41 1.53 12.53
N GLN A 105 -29.04 1.97 13.62
CA GLN A 105 -30.24 2.80 13.59
C GLN A 105 -30.03 4.06 14.42
N VAL A 106 -30.26 5.20 13.81
CA VAL A 106 -30.27 6.52 14.46
C VAL A 106 -31.68 7.08 14.36
N THR A 107 -32.25 7.46 15.51
CA THR A 107 -33.57 8.07 15.63
C THR A 107 -33.52 9.26 16.57
N ASN A 108 -34.60 10.05 16.64
CA ASN A 108 -34.73 11.12 17.64
C ASN A 108 -34.70 10.63 19.11
N ASN A 109 -34.96 9.35 19.35
CA ASN A 109 -35.03 8.76 20.69
C ASN A 109 -33.71 8.12 21.14
N GLY A 110 -32.82 7.78 20.20
CA GLY A 110 -31.53 7.16 20.50
C GLY A 110 -30.91 6.43 19.31
N ILE A 111 -29.79 5.76 19.59
CA ILE A 111 -28.98 5.04 18.61
C ILE A 111 -28.86 3.58 19.03
N ALA A 112 -29.01 2.65 18.09
CA ALA A 112 -28.80 1.23 18.32
C ALA A 112 -27.90 0.64 17.23
N ILE A 113 -26.95 -0.20 17.63
CA ILE A 113 -26.12 -1.02 16.74
C ILE A 113 -26.34 -2.47 17.13
N SER A 114 -26.83 -3.27 16.20
CA SER A 114 -27.02 -4.71 16.39
C SER A 114 -26.13 -5.49 15.43
N ALA A 115 -25.44 -6.53 15.93
CA ALA A 115 -24.59 -7.41 15.13
C ALA A 115 -24.72 -8.87 15.60
N ARG A 116 -24.21 -9.81 14.79
CA ARG A 116 -24.13 -11.23 15.19
C ARG A 116 -22.85 -11.57 15.94
N ASP A 117 -21.81 -10.74 15.78
CA ASP A 117 -20.49 -10.89 16.39
C ASP A 117 -19.91 -9.53 16.80
N GLN A 118 -18.87 -9.54 17.64
CA GLN A 118 -18.16 -8.37 18.14
C GLN A 118 -17.53 -7.54 17.02
N ALA A 119 -17.03 -8.19 15.95
CA ALA A 119 -16.48 -7.50 14.79
C ALA A 119 -17.54 -6.61 14.11
N GLY A 120 -18.76 -7.12 13.92
CA GLY A 120 -19.88 -6.33 13.41
C GLY A 120 -20.22 -5.14 14.32
N LEU A 121 -20.23 -5.32 15.65
CA LEU A 121 -20.42 -4.19 16.58
C LEU A 121 -19.33 -3.13 16.41
N PHE A 122 -18.06 -3.55 16.34
CA PHE A 122 -16.93 -2.67 16.15
C PHE A 122 -17.07 -1.84 14.87
N TYR A 123 -17.40 -2.47 13.73
CA TYR A 123 -17.58 -1.75 12.46
C TYR A 123 -18.81 -0.86 12.43
N GLY A 124 -19.90 -1.26 13.11
CA GLY A 124 -21.05 -0.38 13.33
C GLY A 124 -20.68 0.88 14.10
N CYS A 125 -19.81 0.76 15.11
CA CYS A 125 -19.27 1.91 15.83
C CYS A 125 -18.36 2.79 14.96
N GLN A 126 -17.61 2.22 14.02
CA GLN A 126 -16.81 3.02 13.06
C GLN A 126 -17.70 3.86 12.15
N THR A 127 -18.78 3.29 11.60
CA THR A 127 -19.74 4.04 10.79
C THR A 127 -20.45 5.12 11.62
N LEU A 128 -20.85 4.80 12.86
CA LEU A 128 -21.43 5.82 13.75
C LEU A 128 -20.44 6.95 14.04
N ASN A 129 -19.16 6.62 14.27
CA ASN A 129 -18.12 7.64 14.50
C ASN A 129 -17.99 8.59 13.29
N GLN A 130 -18.03 8.08 12.05
CA GLN A 130 -17.98 8.92 10.86
C GLN A 130 -19.19 9.86 10.73
N LEU A 131 -20.40 9.38 11.03
CA LEU A 131 -21.60 10.23 11.07
C LEU A 131 -21.48 11.33 12.14
N LEU A 132 -20.93 10.98 13.31
CA LEU A 132 -20.70 11.93 14.40
C LEU A 132 -19.65 12.99 14.05
N GLU A 133 -18.58 12.58 13.38
CA GLU A 133 -17.56 13.50 12.89
C GLU A 133 -18.13 14.50 11.89
N ASP A 134 -18.95 14.06 10.95
CA ASP A 134 -19.61 14.95 9.98
C ASP A 134 -20.56 15.93 10.65
N ALA A 135 -21.37 15.42 11.57
CA ALA A 135 -22.31 16.22 12.33
C ALA A 135 -21.59 17.29 13.16
N ARG A 136 -20.50 16.92 13.83
CA ARG A 136 -19.69 17.84 14.63
C ARG A 136 -18.98 18.88 13.76
N ASP A 137 -18.25 18.44 12.74
CA ASP A 137 -17.36 19.31 11.95
C ASP A 137 -18.14 20.32 11.09
N GLN A 138 -19.40 20.02 10.76
CA GLN A 138 -20.32 20.92 10.03
C GLN A 138 -21.34 21.58 10.95
N ASN A 139 -21.34 21.26 12.25
CA ASN A 139 -22.31 21.73 13.24
C ASN A 139 -23.78 21.50 12.83
N ILE A 140 -24.09 20.26 12.44
CA ILE A 140 -25.43 19.80 12.04
C ILE A 140 -25.90 18.63 12.94
N GLU A 141 -27.18 18.28 12.85
CA GLU A 141 -27.72 17.12 13.57
C GLU A 141 -27.39 15.80 12.86
N LEU A 142 -27.32 14.69 13.61
CA LEU A 142 -27.29 13.35 13.03
C LEU A 142 -28.60 13.07 12.28
N PRO A 143 -28.55 12.40 11.12
CA PRO A 143 -29.75 12.07 10.36
C PRO A 143 -30.51 10.91 11.02
N ALA A 144 -31.84 10.91 10.90
CA ALA A 144 -32.63 9.72 11.23
C ALA A 144 -32.43 8.67 10.12
N VAL A 145 -31.67 7.61 10.41
CA VAL A 145 -31.19 6.69 9.39
C VAL A 145 -31.10 5.26 9.91
N LYS A 146 -31.33 4.30 9.03
CA LYS A 146 -31.05 2.88 9.19
C LYS A 146 -29.99 2.48 8.17
N ILE A 147 -28.88 1.93 8.63
CA ILE A 147 -27.76 1.45 7.82
C ILE A 147 -27.61 -0.04 8.04
N THR A 148 -27.72 -0.83 6.98
CA THR A 148 -27.41 -2.26 6.99
C THR A 148 -26.12 -2.45 6.22
N ASP A 149 -25.11 -3.05 6.85
CA ASP A 149 -23.77 -3.06 6.25
C ASP A 149 -23.00 -4.34 6.60
N PHE A 150 -22.10 -4.73 5.69
CA PHE A 150 -21.19 -5.87 5.77
C PHE A 150 -20.18 -5.82 4.61
N PRO A 151 -19.00 -6.44 4.74
CA PRO A 151 -18.01 -6.47 3.65
C PRO A 151 -18.34 -7.53 2.59
N GLU A 152 -17.95 -7.27 1.35
CA GLU A 152 -18.00 -8.26 0.25
C GLU A 152 -16.77 -9.18 0.24
N VAL A 153 -15.61 -8.69 0.68
CA VAL A 153 -14.40 -9.50 0.83
C VAL A 153 -14.06 -9.65 2.32
N ALA A 154 -13.98 -10.89 2.81
CA ALA A 154 -13.85 -11.18 4.24
C ALA A 154 -12.45 -10.88 4.81
N TYR A 155 -11.39 -11.04 4.01
CA TYR A 155 -10.01 -10.77 4.44
C TYR A 155 -9.44 -9.62 3.61
N ARG A 156 -9.23 -8.47 4.25
CA ARG A 156 -8.86 -7.19 3.63
C ARG A 156 -7.56 -6.73 4.26
N SER A 157 -6.46 -7.23 3.71
CA SER A 157 -5.12 -7.02 4.26
C SER A 157 -4.39 -5.88 3.58
N VAL A 158 -3.61 -5.14 4.34
CA VAL A 158 -2.62 -4.18 3.81
C VAL A 158 -1.21 -4.68 4.10
N HIS A 159 -0.27 -4.36 3.23
CA HIS A 159 1.13 -4.69 3.40
C HIS A 159 1.82 -3.61 4.23
N LEU A 160 2.57 -4.03 5.26
CA LEU A 160 3.57 -3.21 5.91
C LEU A 160 4.94 -3.73 5.51
N ASP A 161 5.58 -3.04 4.57
CA ASP A 161 6.92 -3.37 4.10
C ASP A 161 7.97 -2.65 4.97
N LEU A 162 8.80 -3.42 5.67
CA LEU A 162 9.89 -2.88 6.50
C LEU A 162 11.26 -3.05 5.86
N LYS A 163 11.35 -3.57 4.63
CA LYS A 163 12.60 -3.96 3.96
C LYS A 163 13.72 -2.95 4.10
N HIS A 164 13.49 -1.68 3.73
CA HIS A 164 14.56 -0.69 3.71
C HIS A 164 14.56 0.22 4.94
N HIS A 165 13.43 0.84 5.29
CA HIS A 165 13.38 1.83 6.38
C HIS A 165 12.28 1.53 7.40
N LEU A 166 12.56 1.87 8.66
CA LEU A 166 11.58 1.82 9.74
C LEU A 166 10.89 3.17 9.91
N ASP A 167 9.64 3.10 10.34
CA ASP A 167 8.93 4.23 10.92
C ASP A 167 9.14 4.23 12.44
N THR A 168 8.87 5.37 13.07
CA THR A 168 8.95 5.51 14.53
C THR A 168 7.88 4.64 15.20
N GLY A 169 8.20 4.06 16.37
CA GLY A 169 7.33 3.07 17.01
C GLY A 169 5.89 3.54 17.27
N HIS A 170 5.67 4.82 17.59
CA HIS A 170 4.33 5.36 17.82
C HIS A 170 3.48 5.40 16.53
N TYR A 171 4.12 5.59 15.38
CA TYR A 171 3.45 5.70 14.08
C TYR A 171 2.70 4.42 13.70
N TYR A 172 3.22 3.25 14.08
CA TYR A 172 2.52 1.98 13.85
C TYR A 172 1.16 1.91 14.56
N TYR A 173 1.05 2.46 15.77
CA TYR A 173 -0.22 2.52 16.50
C TYR A 173 -1.22 3.45 15.81
N ASP A 174 -0.76 4.62 15.35
CA ASP A 174 -1.59 5.58 14.60
C ASP A 174 -2.05 4.99 13.25
N MET A 175 -1.17 4.28 12.55
CA MET A 175 -1.49 3.58 11.30
C MET A 175 -2.59 2.53 11.54
N ILE A 176 -2.45 1.69 12.57
CA ILE A 176 -3.45 0.69 12.95
C ILE A 176 -4.80 1.36 13.26
N ASP A 177 -4.80 2.46 14.01
CA ASP A 177 -6.03 3.20 14.33
C ASP A 177 -6.72 3.78 13.08
N ARG A 178 -5.94 4.28 12.11
CA ARG A 178 -6.48 4.78 10.83
C ARG A 178 -7.08 3.65 10.00
N LEU A 179 -6.37 2.54 9.85
CA LEU A 179 -6.82 1.36 9.11
C LEU A 179 -8.11 0.78 9.71
N ALA A 180 -8.20 0.70 11.03
CA ALA A 180 -9.36 0.14 11.71
C ALA A 180 -10.62 0.99 11.52
N GLN A 181 -10.48 2.32 11.52
CA GLN A 181 -11.58 3.27 11.26
C GLN A 181 -12.13 3.20 9.82
N VAL A 182 -11.34 2.70 8.87
CA VAL A 182 -11.79 2.41 7.49
C VAL A 182 -12.05 0.93 7.24
N LYS A 183 -12.14 0.12 8.30
CA LYS A 183 -12.56 -1.29 8.28
C LYS A 183 -11.62 -2.25 7.52
N VAL A 184 -10.35 -1.89 7.39
CA VAL A 184 -9.28 -2.87 7.13
C VAL A 184 -9.18 -3.79 8.35
N ASN A 185 -9.01 -5.09 8.13
CA ASN A 185 -9.04 -6.09 9.20
C ASN A 185 -7.79 -6.96 9.28
N ALA A 186 -6.80 -6.70 8.43
CA ALA A 186 -5.54 -7.42 8.48
C ALA A 186 -4.35 -6.57 8.01
N ILE A 187 -3.18 -6.93 8.52
CA ILE A 187 -1.87 -6.47 8.06
C ILE A 187 -1.03 -7.70 7.77
N ILE A 188 -0.38 -7.73 6.61
CA ILE A 188 0.74 -8.64 6.36
C ILE A 188 2.01 -7.79 6.49
N VAL A 189 2.89 -8.14 7.43
CA VAL A 189 4.13 -7.39 7.67
C VAL A 189 5.33 -8.13 7.09
N GLU A 190 6.04 -7.52 6.16
CA GLU A 190 7.31 -8.02 5.65
C GLU A 190 8.46 -7.51 6.52
N PHE A 191 9.04 -8.42 7.30
CA PHE A 191 10.04 -8.05 8.31
C PHE A 191 11.44 -7.87 7.74
N GLU A 192 11.83 -8.70 6.77
CA GLU A 192 13.23 -8.89 6.34
C GLU A 192 14.23 -8.79 7.52
N ASP A 193 15.21 -7.88 7.48
CA ASP A 193 16.19 -7.67 8.56
C ASP A 193 15.73 -6.69 9.66
N LYS A 194 14.47 -6.23 9.63
CA LYS A 194 13.93 -5.29 10.62
C LYS A 194 13.23 -5.93 11.82
N LEU A 195 13.25 -7.26 11.91
CA LEU A 195 12.98 -7.97 13.16
C LEU A 195 14.29 -8.39 13.83
N ARG A 196 14.41 -8.16 15.13
CA ARG A 196 15.56 -8.60 15.93
C ARG A 196 15.41 -10.08 16.27
N TYR A 197 15.72 -10.93 15.29
CA TYR A 197 15.66 -12.39 15.43
C TYR A 197 16.54 -12.86 16.59
N ARG A 198 15.97 -13.71 17.46
CA ARG A 198 16.63 -14.34 18.59
C ARG A 198 17.44 -15.55 18.13
N GLY A 199 16.89 -16.35 17.21
CA GLY A 199 17.53 -17.57 16.71
C GLY A 199 18.57 -17.33 15.61
N ALA A 200 18.48 -16.21 14.89
CA ALA A 200 19.46 -15.80 13.88
C ALA A 200 19.89 -14.32 14.03
N PRO A 201 20.55 -13.91 15.14
CA PRO A 201 20.79 -12.49 15.46
C PRO A 201 21.60 -11.71 14.43
N VAL A 202 22.44 -12.38 13.62
CA VAL A 202 23.24 -11.70 12.59
C VAL A 202 22.36 -11.10 11.48
N VAL A 203 21.17 -11.67 11.25
CA VAL A 203 20.24 -11.25 10.20
C VAL A 203 19.60 -9.91 10.58
N GLY A 204 19.23 -9.74 11.85
CA GLY A 204 18.56 -8.53 12.31
C GLY A 204 19.50 -7.31 12.30
N ALA A 205 19.05 -6.22 11.70
CA ALA A 205 19.73 -4.94 11.77
C ALA A 205 19.82 -4.45 13.24
N SER A 206 20.84 -3.67 13.60
CA SER A 206 21.03 -3.22 14.99
C SER A 206 19.89 -2.36 15.54
N HIS A 207 19.15 -1.68 14.66
CA HIS A 207 17.97 -0.88 14.97
C HIS A 207 16.63 -1.62 14.77
N ALA A 208 16.67 -2.91 14.42
CA ALA A 208 15.49 -3.74 14.22
C ALA A 208 14.58 -3.78 15.45
N ILE A 209 13.27 -3.89 15.23
CA ILE A 209 12.26 -3.98 16.28
C ILE A 209 12.40 -5.34 16.98
N SER A 210 12.31 -5.40 18.31
CA SER A 210 12.32 -6.69 18.99
C SER A 210 11.03 -7.47 18.80
N VAL A 211 11.13 -8.79 18.95
CA VAL A 211 9.97 -9.70 18.92
C VAL A 211 8.90 -9.28 19.93
N ASP A 212 9.29 -8.87 21.14
CA ASP A 212 8.33 -8.49 22.20
C ASP A 212 7.67 -7.13 21.95
N GLU A 213 8.43 -6.17 21.42
CA GLU A 213 7.89 -4.86 20.99
C GLU A 213 6.86 -5.04 19.88
N PHE A 214 7.17 -5.85 18.86
CA PHE A 214 6.23 -6.08 17.78
C PHE A 214 5.03 -6.94 18.22
N ALA A 215 5.22 -7.89 19.13
CA ALA A 215 4.10 -8.60 19.75
C ALA A 215 3.14 -7.67 20.51
N ALA A 216 3.63 -6.57 21.09
CA ALA A 216 2.78 -5.54 21.69
C ALA A 216 1.96 -4.78 20.63
N ILE A 217 2.59 -4.42 19.50
CA ILE A 217 1.90 -3.82 18.35
C ILE A 217 0.81 -4.78 17.81
N SER A 218 1.13 -6.07 17.68
CA SER A 218 0.18 -7.10 17.21
C SER A 218 -1.02 -7.26 18.15
N ARG A 219 -0.83 -7.21 19.47
CA ARG A 219 -1.95 -7.21 20.44
C ARG A 219 -2.80 -5.96 20.33
N TYR A 220 -2.18 -4.78 20.17
CA TYR A 220 -2.90 -3.52 19.98
C TYR A 220 -3.78 -3.53 18.73
N ALA A 221 -3.28 -4.10 17.63
CA ALA A 221 -4.03 -4.30 16.40
C ALA A 221 -5.21 -5.26 16.60
N GLN A 222 -5.00 -6.37 17.33
CA GLN A 222 -6.03 -7.36 17.59
C GLN A 222 -7.25 -6.78 18.32
N GLU A 223 -7.04 -5.90 19.30
CA GLU A 223 -8.12 -5.19 20.02
C GLU A 223 -9.00 -4.34 19.08
N ARG A 224 -8.48 -4.00 17.90
CA ARG A 224 -9.13 -3.19 16.86
C ARG A 224 -9.62 -4.02 15.68
N ASN A 225 -9.74 -5.34 15.86
CA ASN A 225 -10.11 -6.29 14.81
C ASN A 225 -9.14 -6.25 13.62
N ILE A 226 -7.87 -5.94 13.86
CA ILE A 226 -6.80 -6.08 12.86
C ILE A 226 -5.89 -7.23 13.27
N GLU A 227 -5.89 -8.27 12.44
CA GLU A 227 -4.95 -9.37 12.56
C GLU A 227 -3.61 -9.01 11.90
N ILE A 228 -2.48 -9.29 12.54
CA ILE A 228 -1.16 -9.14 11.88
C ILE A 228 -0.56 -10.51 11.63
N SER A 229 -0.27 -10.82 10.36
CA SER A 229 0.44 -12.03 9.93
C SER A 229 1.81 -11.66 9.36
N PRO A 230 2.87 -12.46 9.58
CA PRO A 230 4.20 -12.15 9.09
C PRO A 230 4.38 -12.60 7.64
N LEU A 231 5.18 -11.83 6.91
CA LEU A 231 5.87 -12.20 5.68
C LEU A 231 7.37 -12.24 5.98
N VAL A 232 7.97 -13.40 5.76
CA VAL A 232 9.42 -13.56 5.82
C VAL A 232 9.86 -14.20 4.51
N GLN A 233 10.66 -13.45 3.75
CA GLN A 233 11.13 -13.89 2.44
C GLN A 233 11.90 -15.20 2.55
N GLY A 234 11.43 -16.16 1.77
CA GLY A 234 11.90 -17.53 1.77
C GLY A 234 12.88 -17.78 0.64
N LEU A 235 12.39 -18.34 -0.47
CA LEU A 235 13.27 -18.86 -1.53
C LEU A 235 13.98 -17.77 -2.34
N GLY A 236 13.25 -16.76 -2.81
CA GLY A 236 13.79 -15.55 -3.45
C GLY A 236 13.88 -14.40 -2.45
N HIS A 237 14.38 -13.23 -2.89
CA HIS A 237 14.57 -12.04 -2.03
C HIS A 237 15.32 -12.34 -0.71
N ALA A 238 16.24 -13.31 -0.75
CA ALA A 238 16.91 -13.82 0.44
C ALA A 238 18.19 -13.05 0.81
N SER A 239 18.49 -11.94 0.11
CA SER A 239 19.74 -11.19 0.26
C SER A 239 19.98 -10.69 1.67
N PHE A 240 18.94 -10.25 2.38
CA PHE A 240 19.04 -9.83 3.77
C PHE A 240 19.58 -10.95 4.71
N ILE A 241 19.45 -12.22 4.33
CA ILE A 241 20.03 -13.37 5.04
C ILE A 241 21.36 -13.76 4.41
N LEU A 242 21.36 -13.99 3.10
CA LEU A 242 22.46 -14.63 2.38
C LEU A 242 23.66 -13.70 2.16
N LYS A 243 23.55 -12.39 2.44
CA LYS A 243 24.69 -11.46 2.48
C LYS A 243 25.71 -11.78 3.57
N HIS A 244 25.29 -12.44 4.65
CA HIS A 244 26.16 -12.77 5.78
C HIS A 244 27.04 -13.99 5.50
N GLU A 245 28.32 -13.91 5.89
CA GLU A 245 29.33 -14.94 5.61
C GLU A 245 28.89 -16.37 5.99
N GLN A 246 28.24 -16.54 7.15
CA GLN A 246 27.80 -17.86 7.62
C GLN A 246 26.71 -18.51 6.78
N TYR A 247 25.96 -17.73 5.99
CA TYR A 247 24.87 -18.21 5.16
C TYR A 247 25.22 -18.29 3.67
N LYS A 248 26.41 -17.84 3.26
CA LYS A 248 26.89 -17.99 1.87
C LYS A 248 26.81 -19.42 1.31
N PRO A 249 27.12 -20.49 2.09
CA PRO A 249 27.01 -21.86 1.59
C PRO A 249 25.57 -22.29 1.23
N LEU A 250 24.55 -21.51 1.64
CA LEU A 250 23.14 -21.81 1.41
C LEU A 250 22.60 -21.20 0.11
N ARG A 251 23.42 -20.45 -0.64
CA ARG A 251 23.02 -19.81 -1.90
C ARG A 251 22.80 -20.85 -3.00
N ASP A 252 21.77 -20.67 -3.82
CA ASP A 252 21.58 -21.51 -5.02
C ASP A 252 22.65 -21.20 -6.07
N ASP A 253 22.87 -19.92 -6.37
CA ASP A 253 24.03 -19.48 -7.15
C ASP A 253 25.11 -18.96 -6.18
N PRO A 254 26.29 -19.62 -6.08
CA PRO A 254 27.37 -19.14 -5.22
C PRO A 254 27.78 -17.67 -5.44
N ALA A 255 27.54 -17.13 -6.64
CA ALA A 255 27.82 -15.74 -7.00
C ALA A 255 26.72 -14.73 -6.61
N SER A 256 25.54 -15.19 -6.16
CA SER A 256 24.39 -14.34 -5.87
C SER A 256 23.80 -14.64 -4.50
N ASP A 257 23.50 -13.61 -3.70
CA ASP A 257 22.78 -13.76 -2.44
C ASP A 257 21.25 -13.75 -2.60
N TRP A 258 20.73 -13.82 -3.83
CA TRP A 258 19.31 -13.65 -4.11
C TRP A 258 18.41 -14.79 -3.63
N ALA A 259 18.89 -16.02 -3.75
CA ALA A 259 18.04 -17.20 -3.57
C ALA A 259 18.76 -18.33 -2.81
N PHE A 260 18.00 -19.02 -1.97
CA PHE A 260 18.47 -20.23 -1.29
C PHE A 260 18.55 -21.42 -2.24
N ASP A 261 19.52 -22.30 -1.99
CA ASP A 261 19.48 -23.68 -2.48
C ASP A 261 18.35 -24.43 -1.75
N PRO A 262 17.27 -24.84 -2.44
CA PRO A 262 16.15 -25.52 -1.81
C PRO A 262 16.49 -26.95 -1.37
N LEU A 263 17.60 -27.54 -1.83
CA LEU A 263 18.01 -28.89 -1.42
C LEU A 263 19.00 -28.89 -0.25
N HIS A 264 19.55 -27.74 0.13
CA HIS A 264 20.47 -27.66 1.24
C HIS A 264 19.70 -27.74 2.58
N PRO A 265 19.94 -28.74 3.45
CA PRO A 265 19.12 -28.95 4.66
C PRO A 265 19.17 -27.77 5.64
N LYS A 266 20.33 -27.09 5.76
CA LYS A 266 20.47 -25.90 6.62
C LYS A 266 19.69 -24.67 6.14
N THR A 267 19.17 -24.67 4.91
CA THR A 267 18.22 -23.65 4.44
C THR A 267 17.00 -23.60 5.35
N TYR A 268 16.49 -24.78 5.72
CA TYR A 268 15.31 -24.88 6.58
C TYR A 268 15.62 -24.57 8.04
N GLU A 269 16.83 -24.88 8.52
CA GLU A 269 17.25 -24.50 9.88
C GLU A 269 17.17 -22.98 10.08
N VAL A 270 17.71 -22.20 9.14
CA VAL A 270 17.62 -20.73 9.22
C VAL A 270 16.20 -20.22 8.96
N GLN A 271 15.52 -20.67 7.90
CA GLN A 271 14.17 -20.18 7.58
C GLN A 271 13.19 -20.44 8.73
N PHE A 272 13.19 -21.65 9.30
CA PHE A 272 12.28 -21.99 10.39
C PHE A 272 12.62 -21.23 11.67
N SER A 273 13.89 -20.98 11.95
CA SER A 273 14.29 -20.12 13.06
C SER A 273 13.80 -18.68 12.91
N LEU A 274 13.80 -18.13 11.70
CA LEU A 274 13.26 -16.79 11.43
C LEU A 274 11.73 -16.79 11.56
N TYR A 275 11.07 -17.85 11.08
CA TYR A 275 9.64 -18.01 11.21
C TYR A 275 9.21 -18.12 12.68
N ASP A 276 9.92 -18.87 13.53
CA ASP A 276 9.60 -18.97 14.97
C ASP A 276 9.51 -17.59 15.63
N ASP A 277 10.51 -16.73 15.39
CA ASP A 277 10.56 -15.37 15.92
C ASP A 277 9.49 -14.45 15.30
N ALA A 278 9.25 -14.56 13.99
CA ALA A 278 8.21 -13.79 13.31
C ALA A 278 6.80 -14.18 13.80
N LEU A 279 6.54 -15.47 14.02
CA LEU A 279 5.29 -15.97 14.59
C LEU A 279 5.12 -15.53 16.04
N ALA A 280 6.21 -15.46 16.82
CA ALA A 280 6.18 -14.92 18.18
C ALA A 280 5.93 -13.40 18.21
N ALA A 281 6.40 -12.66 17.21
CA ALA A 281 6.11 -11.23 17.02
C ALA A 281 4.66 -10.99 16.57
N THR A 282 4.02 -11.98 15.96
CA THR A 282 2.66 -11.88 15.40
C THR A 282 1.74 -12.99 15.94
N PRO A 283 1.57 -13.10 17.27
CA PRO A 283 0.98 -14.27 17.90
C PRO A 283 -0.46 -14.55 17.44
N SER A 284 -1.23 -13.51 17.12
CA SER A 284 -2.62 -13.60 16.67
C SER A 284 -2.80 -13.84 15.16
N GLY A 285 -1.72 -13.82 14.35
CA GLY A 285 -1.78 -13.96 12.90
C GLY A 285 -2.25 -15.32 12.41
N LYS A 286 -3.24 -15.40 11.51
CA LYS A 286 -3.72 -16.68 10.96
C LYS A 286 -2.77 -17.24 9.91
N TYR A 287 -2.02 -16.38 9.24
CA TYR A 287 -1.20 -16.74 8.09
C TYR A 287 0.29 -16.69 8.41
N LEU A 288 1.07 -17.39 7.59
CA LEU A 288 2.51 -17.21 7.44
C LEU A 288 2.76 -16.99 5.95
N HIS A 289 3.11 -15.77 5.55
CA HIS A 289 3.48 -15.49 4.17
C HIS A 289 4.96 -15.85 3.97
N ILE A 290 5.22 -16.82 3.11
CA ILE A 290 6.54 -17.45 2.93
C ILE A 290 7.36 -16.83 1.79
N GLY A 291 6.79 -15.83 1.11
CA GLY A 291 7.41 -15.16 -0.03
C GLY A 291 7.50 -16.10 -1.23
N GLY A 292 8.69 -16.18 -1.84
CA GLY A 292 9.03 -17.21 -2.84
C GLY A 292 8.79 -16.80 -4.29
N ASP A 293 8.56 -15.51 -4.51
CA ASP A 293 8.52 -14.83 -5.81
C ASP A 293 9.91 -14.62 -6.39
N GLU A 294 9.95 -14.30 -7.69
CA GLU A 294 11.09 -13.70 -8.40
C GLU A 294 12.45 -14.40 -8.25
N VAL A 295 12.47 -15.68 -7.85
CA VAL A 295 13.66 -16.51 -7.55
C VAL A 295 14.72 -16.52 -8.69
N GLY A 296 14.31 -16.18 -9.91
CA GLY A 296 15.23 -16.03 -11.04
C GLY A 296 15.60 -17.38 -11.65
N LYS A 297 16.91 -17.64 -11.78
CA LYS A 297 17.42 -18.93 -12.29
C LYS A 297 17.63 -19.88 -11.13
N LEU A 298 16.62 -20.69 -10.83
CA LEU A 298 16.68 -21.71 -9.78
C LEU A 298 17.37 -22.99 -10.26
N GLY A 299 18.16 -23.61 -9.39
CA GLY A 299 18.84 -24.89 -9.61
C GLY A 299 20.30 -24.74 -10.02
N MET A 300 20.94 -23.65 -9.63
CA MET A 300 22.33 -23.34 -9.96
C MET A 300 23.33 -24.02 -9.02
N SER A 301 22.87 -24.55 -7.88
CA SER A 301 23.73 -25.18 -6.89
C SER A 301 24.24 -26.54 -7.36
N GLU A 302 25.35 -27.01 -6.79
CA GLU A 302 25.86 -28.34 -7.07
C GLU A 302 24.91 -29.45 -6.59
N LEU A 303 24.16 -29.22 -5.50
CA LEU A 303 23.14 -30.17 -5.02
C LEU A 303 21.97 -30.23 -5.99
N ALA A 304 21.47 -29.08 -6.42
CA ALA A 304 20.37 -28.98 -7.37
C ALA A 304 20.72 -29.65 -8.71
N LYS A 305 21.90 -29.34 -9.28
CA LYS A 305 22.40 -29.97 -10.52
C LYS A 305 22.51 -31.50 -10.39
N LYS A 306 23.07 -32.00 -9.29
CA LYS A 306 23.20 -33.45 -9.05
C LYS A 306 21.86 -34.16 -8.84
N SER A 307 20.85 -33.46 -8.33
CA SER A 307 19.53 -34.04 -8.09
C SER A 307 18.75 -34.39 -9.37
N GLY A 308 19.08 -33.74 -10.49
CA GLY A 308 18.35 -33.87 -11.76
C GLY A 308 16.94 -33.25 -11.75
N LYS A 309 16.53 -32.59 -10.65
CA LYS A 309 15.23 -31.92 -10.55
C LYS A 309 15.16 -30.69 -11.44
N LYS A 310 14.02 -30.48 -12.08
CA LYS A 310 13.72 -29.27 -12.83
C LYS A 310 13.43 -28.11 -11.87
N PRO A 311 13.57 -26.85 -12.32
CA PRO A 311 13.28 -25.68 -11.49
C PRO A 311 11.89 -25.69 -10.84
N LEU A 312 10.84 -26.12 -11.56
CA LEU A 312 9.50 -26.24 -10.97
C LEU A 312 9.46 -27.26 -9.83
N GLU A 313 10.10 -28.43 -10.01
CA GLU A 313 10.16 -29.44 -8.95
C GLU A 313 10.96 -28.96 -7.72
N LEU A 314 12.00 -28.14 -7.94
CA LEU A 314 12.77 -27.50 -6.87
C LEU A 314 11.94 -26.47 -6.11
N GLN A 315 11.20 -25.61 -6.82
CA GLN A 315 10.25 -24.65 -6.23
C GLN A 315 9.20 -25.39 -5.38
N MET A 316 8.59 -26.44 -5.93
CA MET A 316 7.56 -27.21 -5.25
C MET A 316 8.12 -28.01 -4.06
N TYR A 317 9.36 -28.50 -4.16
CA TYR A 317 10.04 -29.15 -3.04
C TYR A 317 10.20 -28.18 -1.86
N TRP A 318 10.72 -26.97 -2.11
CA TRP A 318 10.81 -25.95 -1.08
C TRP A 318 9.43 -25.58 -0.52
N LEU A 319 8.46 -25.27 -1.38
CA LEU A 319 7.11 -24.88 -1.00
C LEU A 319 6.47 -25.92 -0.08
N SER A 320 6.60 -27.22 -0.40
CA SER A 320 6.05 -28.30 0.42
C SER A 320 6.61 -28.30 1.86
N LYS A 321 7.90 -28.00 2.04
CA LYS A 321 8.57 -28.00 3.35
C LYS A 321 8.13 -26.83 4.22
N VAL A 322 8.06 -25.63 3.65
CA VAL A 322 7.62 -24.44 4.40
C VAL A 322 6.11 -24.46 4.68
N CYS A 323 5.29 -25.05 3.79
CA CYS A 323 3.87 -25.29 4.08
C CYS A 323 3.67 -26.31 5.21
N GLU A 324 4.48 -27.38 5.25
CA GLU A 324 4.47 -28.34 6.36
C GLU A 324 4.79 -27.65 7.69
N TYR A 325 5.83 -26.82 7.73
CA TYR A 325 6.18 -26.03 8.91
C TYR A 325 5.02 -25.12 9.35
N ALA A 326 4.41 -24.38 8.41
CA ALA A 326 3.28 -23.50 8.73
C ALA A 326 2.13 -24.28 9.38
N ARG A 327 1.80 -25.47 8.85
CA ARG A 327 0.74 -26.33 9.38
C ARG A 327 1.05 -26.82 10.79
N GLN A 328 2.29 -27.23 11.05
CA GLN A 328 2.72 -27.67 12.39
C GLN A 328 2.60 -26.55 13.44
N HIS A 329 2.64 -25.28 13.01
CA HIS A 329 2.48 -24.11 13.85
C HIS A 329 1.07 -23.51 13.81
N ASN A 330 0.08 -24.25 13.28
CA ASN A 330 -1.32 -23.81 13.14
C ASN A 330 -1.48 -22.51 12.33
N ARG A 331 -0.61 -22.29 11.35
CA ARG A 331 -0.69 -21.17 10.40
C ARG A 331 -1.07 -21.67 9.02
N ILE A 332 -1.70 -20.79 8.24
CA ILE A 332 -2.01 -21.03 6.82
C ILE A 332 -0.91 -20.39 5.97
N PRO A 333 -0.21 -21.14 5.11
CA PRO A 333 0.83 -20.56 4.28
C PRO A 333 0.23 -19.69 3.16
N ILE A 334 0.85 -18.53 2.91
CA ILE A 334 0.60 -17.68 1.73
C ILE A 334 1.87 -17.63 0.89
N PHE A 335 1.74 -17.84 -0.42
CA PHE A 335 2.85 -17.91 -1.37
C PHE A 335 2.61 -16.96 -2.54
N TRP A 336 3.61 -16.16 -2.90
CA TRP A 336 3.57 -15.39 -4.15
C TRP A 336 3.72 -16.34 -5.34
N ASP A 337 2.78 -16.31 -6.27
CA ASP A 337 2.58 -17.43 -7.20
C ASP A 337 3.10 -17.20 -8.63
N ASP A 338 3.80 -16.10 -8.90
CA ASP A 338 4.40 -15.79 -10.20
C ASP A 338 5.32 -16.90 -10.71
N MET A 339 6.15 -17.47 -9.83
CA MET A 339 7.13 -18.49 -10.23
C MET A 339 6.45 -19.74 -10.81
N LEU A 340 5.26 -20.11 -10.36
CA LEU A 340 4.55 -21.29 -10.87
C LEU A 340 4.13 -21.09 -12.33
N PHE A 341 3.53 -19.95 -12.63
CA PHE A 341 3.13 -19.62 -14.00
C PHE A 341 4.32 -19.30 -14.89
N LYS A 342 5.41 -18.76 -14.33
CA LYS A 342 6.63 -18.45 -15.08
C LYS A 342 7.31 -19.73 -15.52
N LEU A 343 7.48 -20.67 -14.59
CA LEU A 343 8.09 -21.98 -14.86
C LEU A 343 7.20 -22.87 -15.74
N ALA A 344 5.88 -22.68 -15.71
CA ALA A 344 4.96 -23.34 -16.63
C ALA A 344 4.84 -22.64 -18.00
N GLY A 345 5.36 -21.42 -18.18
CA GLY A 345 5.32 -20.70 -19.46
C GLY A 345 4.02 -19.97 -19.78
N VAL A 346 3.22 -19.61 -18.77
CA VAL A 346 1.95 -18.85 -18.95
C VAL A 346 1.94 -17.48 -18.26
N TYR A 347 2.98 -17.12 -17.51
CA TYR A 347 3.02 -15.89 -16.72
C TYR A 347 2.85 -14.60 -17.53
N GLU A 348 3.45 -14.49 -18.71
CA GLU A 348 3.31 -13.29 -19.55
C GLU A 348 1.85 -12.96 -19.87
N THR A 349 1.00 -13.99 -19.98
CA THR A 349 -0.43 -13.81 -20.23
C THR A 349 -1.17 -13.12 -19.08
N THR A 350 -0.61 -13.12 -17.86
CA THR A 350 -1.26 -12.57 -16.66
C THR A 350 -1.00 -11.08 -16.45
N TYR A 351 -0.11 -10.46 -17.24
CA TYR A 351 0.14 -9.02 -17.15
C TYR A 351 0.24 -8.28 -18.49
N ASP A 352 0.51 -8.95 -19.63
CA ASP A 352 0.57 -8.27 -20.94
C ASP A 352 -0.84 -7.98 -21.50
N ASP A 353 -1.29 -6.74 -21.33
CA ASP A 353 -2.60 -6.25 -21.76
C ASP A 353 -2.74 -6.07 -23.27
N ARG A 354 -1.63 -6.17 -24.02
CA ARG A 354 -1.61 -6.09 -25.49
C ARG A 354 -1.84 -7.45 -26.16
N MET A 355 -1.79 -8.54 -25.41
CA MET A 355 -1.86 -9.89 -25.97
C MET A 355 -3.30 -10.24 -26.40
N PRO A 356 -3.56 -10.58 -27.68
CA PRO A 356 -4.89 -10.96 -28.13
C PRO A 356 -5.39 -12.24 -27.45
N LYS A 357 -6.70 -12.30 -27.19
CA LYS A 357 -7.34 -13.46 -26.55
C LYS A 357 -6.98 -14.79 -27.20
N GLN A 358 -6.98 -14.89 -28.54
CA GLN A 358 -6.63 -16.13 -29.24
C GLN A 358 -5.19 -16.58 -28.96
N ARG A 359 -4.26 -15.63 -28.81
CA ARG A 359 -2.86 -15.93 -28.48
C ARG A 359 -2.74 -16.44 -27.04
N ILE A 360 -3.44 -15.80 -26.09
CA ILE A 360 -3.52 -16.26 -24.70
C ILE A 360 -4.06 -17.70 -24.67
N ASP A 361 -5.16 -17.97 -25.37
CA ASP A 361 -5.77 -19.30 -25.44
C ASP A 361 -4.81 -20.35 -25.99
N SER A 362 -4.06 -20.02 -27.05
CA SER A 362 -3.04 -20.90 -27.62
C SER A 362 -1.87 -21.18 -26.66
N ILE A 363 -1.38 -20.17 -25.94
CA ILE A 363 -0.30 -20.33 -24.94
C ILE A 363 -0.76 -21.25 -23.81
N TRP A 364 -1.96 -21.02 -23.29
CA TRP A 364 -2.53 -21.87 -22.24
C TRP A 364 -2.74 -23.31 -22.72
N GLN A 365 -3.30 -23.52 -23.91
CA GLN A 365 -3.49 -24.87 -24.45
C GLN A 365 -2.17 -25.65 -24.58
N ALA A 366 -1.07 -24.98 -24.94
CA ALA A 366 0.24 -25.61 -25.08
C ALA A 366 0.92 -25.91 -23.73
N ASN A 367 0.66 -25.12 -22.70
CA ASN A 367 1.47 -25.10 -21.48
C ASN A 367 0.73 -25.52 -20.20
N GLU A 368 -0.60 -25.42 -20.16
CA GLU A 368 -1.43 -25.91 -19.05
C GLU A 368 -1.17 -27.38 -18.68
N PRO A 369 -0.86 -28.30 -19.63
CA PRO A 369 -0.46 -29.67 -19.27
C PRO A 369 0.72 -29.74 -18.29
N GLN A 370 1.64 -28.76 -18.30
CA GLN A 370 2.74 -28.70 -17.32
C GLN A 370 2.24 -28.40 -15.91
N LEU A 371 1.26 -27.50 -15.77
CA LEU A 371 0.63 -27.22 -14.49
C LEU A 371 -0.16 -28.43 -13.99
N VAL A 372 -0.94 -29.07 -14.87
CA VAL A 372 -1.76 -30.24 -14.54
C VAL A 372 -0.90 -31.43 -14.13
N GLN A 373 0.20 -31.69 -14.84
CA GLN A 373 1.13 -32.78 -14.51
C GLN A 373 1.74 -32.59 -13.11
N ASN A 374 2.00 -31.34 -12.71
CA ASN A 374 2.58 -31.02 -11.41
C ASN A 374 1.53 -30.75 -10.33
N LEU A 375 0.24 -30.76 -10.64
CA LEU A 375 -0.84 -30.48 -9.69
C LEU A 375 -0.78 -31.31 -8.39
N PRO A 376 -0.35 -32.60 -8.40
CA PRO A 376 -0.16 -33.34 -7.15
C PRO A 376 0.88 -32.75 -6.19
N LEU A 377 1.78 -31.90 -6.67
CA LEU A 377 2.79 -31.23 -5.85
C LEU A 377 2.24 -29.98 -5.16
N PHE A 378 1.08 -29.45 -5.56
CA PHE A 378 0.51 -28.20 -5.05
C PHE A 378 -0.10 -28.40 -3.65
N PRO A 379 0.43 -27.74 -2.59
CA PRO A 379 -0.18 -27.83 -1.27
C PRO A 379 -1.59 -27.22 -1.28
N LYS A 380 -2.61 -28.04 -0.95
CA LYS A 380 -4.03 -27.63 -0.99
C LYS A 380 -4.42 -26.66 0.12
N ASP A 381 -3.65 -26.64 1.20
CA ASP A 381 -3.82 -25.75 2.34
C ASP A 381 -3.16 -24.38 2.14
N CYS A 382 -2.28 -24.24 1.14
CA CYS A 382 -1.64 -22.97 0.77
C CYS A 382 -2.60 -22.04 0.03
N VAL A 383 -2.47 -20.75 0.34
CA VAL A 383 -3.10 -19.66 -0.41
C VAL A 383 -2.10 -19.15 -1.45
N TYR A 384 -2.49 -19.17 -2.71
CA TYR A 384 -1.71 -18.63 -3.82
C TYR A 384 -2.08 -17.15 -4.00
N MET A 385 -1.11 -16.25 -3.82
CA MET A 385 -1.32 -14.82 -3.82
C MET A 385 -1.06 -14.25 -5.22
N ARG A 386 -2.14 -14.13 -6.01
CA ARG A 386 -2.07 -13.61 -7.38
C ARG A 386 -1.90 -12.09 -7.36
N TRP A 387 -0.68 -11.64 -7.58
CA TRP A 387 -0.37 -10.23 -7.74
C TRP A 387 -0.44 -9.75 -9.19
N ASN A 388 -1.01 -8.55 -9.38
CA ASN A 388 -0.97 -7.75 -10.60
C ASN A 388 -1.33 -6.30 -10.21
N TYR A 389 -0.42 -5.36 -10.45
CA TYR A 389 -0.53 -3.99 -9.95
C TYR A 389 -0.98 -2.97 -11.00
N ASP A 390 -1.01 -3.37 -12.28
CA ASP A 390 -1.21 -2.45 -13.41
C ASP A 390 -2.48 -2.80 -14.21
N THR A 391 -2.70 -4.09 -14.45
CA THR A 391 -3.69 -4.59 -15.43
C THR A 391 -4.49 -5.79 -14.91
N PRO A 392 -5.06 -5.75 -13.68
CA PRO A 392 -5.69 -6.94 -13.08
C PRO A 392 -6.91 -7.46 -13.85
N ASP A 393 -7.61 -6.61 -14.62
CA ASP A 393 -8.83 -6.98 -15.37
C ASP A 393 -8.59 -7.58 -16.76
N ILE A 394 -7.37 -7.99 -17.08
CA ILE A 394 -7.09 -8.64 -18.37
C ILE A 394 -7.52 -10.11 -18.39
N TYR A 395 -7.74 -10.63 -19.58
CA TYR A 395 -8.25 -11.99 -19.80
C TYR A 395 -7.35 -13.07 -19.19
N GLY A 396 -6.03 -12.99 -19.40
CA GLY A 396 -5.11 -14.03 -18.92
C GLY A 396 -4.95 -14.04 -17.39
N ASN A 397 -5.02 -12.88 -16.72
CA ASN A 397 -5.03 -12.82 -15.25
C ASN A 397 -6.29 -13.52 -14.68
N LYS A 398 -7.46 -13.21 -15.24
CA LYS A 398 -8.72 -13.87 -14.86
C LYS A 398 -8.68 -15.38 -15.12
N LYS A 399 -8.04 -15.81 -16.21
CA LYS A 399 -7.84 -17.23 -16.55
C LYS A 399 -6.95 -17.94 -15.52
N ALA A 400 -5.88 -17.30 -15.04
CA ALA A 400 -5.05 -17.83 -13.96
C ALA A 400 -5.82 -18.03 -12.65
N ILE A 401 -6.64 -17.04 -12.27
CA ILE A 401 -7.51 -17.14 -11.08
C ILE A 401 -8.53 -18.28 -11.24
N ASP A 402 -9.17 -18.39 -12.41
CA ASP A 402 -10.13 -19.45 -12.71
C ASP A 402 -9.49 -20.84 -12.69
N TRP A 403 -8.22 -20.96 -13.11
CA TRP A 403 -7.46 -22.19 -13.04
C TRP A 403 -7.26 -22.67 -11.60
N TYR A 404 -6.89 -21.79 -10.66
CA TYR A 404 -6.78 -22.16 -9.24
C TYR A 404 -8.11 -22.68 -8.70
N LYS A 405 -9.20 -21.94 -8.96
CA LYS A 405 -10.53 -22.31 -8.50
C LYS A 405 -11.02 -23.64 -9.07
N ALA A 406 -10.80 -23.87 -10.36
CA ALA A 406 -11.16 -25.13 -11.02
C ALA A 406 -10.42 -26.34 -10.43
N ASN A 407 -9.24 -26.12 -9.85
CA ASN A 407 -8.39 -27.15 -9.25
C ASN A 407 -8.46 -27.20 -7.71
N ASN A 408 -9.46 -26.52 -7.12
CA ASN A 408 -9.70 -26.46 -5.67
C ASN A 408 -8.46 -25.98 -4.90
N LEU A 409 -7.79 -24.95 -5.41
CA LEU A 409 -6.69 -24.24 -4.78
C LEU A 409 -7.19 -22.89 -4.27
N LYS A 410 -6.73 -22.49 -3.08
CA LYS A 410 -7.09 -21.22 -2.46
C LYS A 410 -6.33 -20.09 -3.14
N VAL A 411 -6.99 -18.96 -3.37
CA VAL A 411 -6.37 -17.84 -4.09
C VAL A 411 -6.80 -16.52 -3.48
N MET A 412 -5.82 -15.66 -3.21
CA MET A 412 -6.01 -14.27 -2.83
C MET A 412 -5.51 -13.36 -3.95
N ALA A 413 -6.13 -12.18 -4.06
CA ALA A 413 -5.67 -11.14 -4.96
C ALA A 413 -4.62 -10.26 -4.27
N ALA A 414 -3.69 -9.69 -5.03
CA ALA A 414 -2.80 -8.64 -4.55
C ALA A 414 -2.75 -7.46 -5.53
N THR A 415 -3.25 -6.31 -5.06
CA THR A 415 -3.12 -4.99 -5.71
C THR A 415 -2.07 -4.16 -4.97
N ALA A 416 -1.82 -2.91 -5.39
CA ALA A 416 -0.81 -2.05 -4.77
C ALA A 416 -1.30 -0.61 -4.59
N ALA A 417 -1.15 -0.05 -3.40
CA ALA A 417 -1.21 1.40 -3.18
C ALA A 417 0.13 2.08 -3.52
N GLN A 418 1.23 1.32 -3.47
CA GLN A 418 2.56 1.77 -3.85
C GLN A 418 3.35 0.62 -4.51
N THR A 419 4.02 0.94 -5.62
CA THR A 419 4.90 0.04 -6.37
C THR A 419 6.34 0.60 -6.37
N MET A 420 6.92 0.83 -7.55
CA MET A 420 8.28 1.35 -7.76
C MET A 420 8.30 2.86 -7.98
N TRP A 421 7.32 3.60 -7.46
CA TRP A 421 7.24 5.05 -7.66
C TRP A 421 8.04 5.80 -6.60
N PRO A 422 9.04 6.61 -6.97
CA PRO A 422 9.74 7.45 -6.01
C PRO A 422 8.84 8.56 -5.46
N LEU A 423 9.09 8.92 -4.21
CA LEU A 423 8.50 10.02 -3.46
C LEU A 423 7.00 9.87 -3.11
N MET A 424 6.14 9.46 -4.04
CA MET A 424 4.73 9.10 -3.78
C MET A 424 4.16 8.21 -4.90
N PRO A 425 3.00 7.56 -4.70
CA PRO A 425 2.29 6.86 -5.76
C PRO A 425 1.92 7.73 -6.98
N ARG A 426 1.62 7.10 -8.12
CA ARG A 426 1.17 7.76 -9.35
C ARG A 426 -0.19 7.23 -9.78
N GLU A 427 -0.68 7.76 -10.90
CA GLU A 427 -1.91 7.29 -11.56
C GLU A 427 -3.14 7.38 -10.66
N ASN A 428 -3.26 8.52 -9.97
CA ASN A 428 -4.33 8.79 -9.02
C ASN A 428 -4.25 7.82 -7.83
N SER A 429 -3.03 7.60 -7.32
CA SER A 429 -2.71 6.59 -6.31
C SER A 429 -3.16 5.17 -6.69
N ASN A 430 -2.78 4.74 -7.89
CA ASN A 430 -3.10 3.45 -8.51
C ASN A 430 -4.60 3.09 -8.52
N PHE A 431 -5.46 4.11 -8.63
CA PHE A 431 -6.90 3.97 -8.44
C PHE A 431 -7.53 2.83 -9.25
N LYS A 432 -7.19 2.77 -10.55
CA LYS A 432 -7.79 1.81 -11.48
C LYS A 432 -7.50 0.37 -11.08
N SER A 433 -6.24 0.04 -10.82
CA SER A 433 -5.83 -1.32 -10.45
C SER A 433 -6.38 -1.75 -9.09
N ILE A 434 -6.43 -0.83 -8.12
CA ILE A 434 -7.06 -1.09 -6.81
C ILE A 434 -8.55 -1.39 -7.00
N LYS A 435 -9.28 -0.55 -7.74
CA LYS A 435 -10.71 -0.75 -8.01
C LYS A 435 -10.97 -2.08 -8.72
N ASP A 436 -10.26 -2.32 -9.81
CA ASP A 436 -10.51 -3.47 -10.68
C ASP A 436 -10.21 -4.80 -9.98
N PHE A 437 -9.12 -4.90 -9.21
CA PHE A 437 -8.79 -6.16 -8.56
C PHE A 437 -9.70 -6.44 -7.35
N ASN A 438 -10.14 -5.43 -6.62
CA ASN A 438 -11.14 -5.59 -5.57
C ASN A 438 -12.47 -6.13 -6.13
N ARG A 439 -12.95 -5.56 -7.25
CA ARG A 439 -14.14 -6.07 -7.94
C ARG A 439 -13.96 -7.53 -8.36
N ILE A 440 -12.82 -7.87 -8.97
CA ILE A 440 -12.54 -9.27 -9.37
C ILE A 440 -12.52 -10.20 -8.16
N ALA A 441 -11.90 -9.77 -7.04
CA ALA A 441 -11.85 -10.56 -5.82
C ALA A 441 -13.26 -10.84 -5.26
N ALA A 442 -14.14 -9.84 -5.26
CA ALA A 442 -15.53 -9.99 -4.84
C ALA A 442 -16.34 -10.88 -5.81
N GLU A 443 -16.35 -10.56 -7.11
CA GLU A 443 -17.09 -11.31 -8.15
C GLU A 443 -16.67 -12.78 -8.22
N LYS A 444 -15.36 -13.03 -8.13
CA LYS A 444 -14.79 -14.37 -8.13
C LYS A 444 -14.74 -15.00 -6.73
N LYS A 445 -15.26 -14.37 -5.68
CA LYS A 445 -15.31 -14.94 -4.31
C LYS A 445 -13.94 -15.50 -3.88
N MET A 446 -12.89 -14.70 -4.06
CA MET A 446 -11.53 -15.07 -3.65
C MET A 446 -11.42 -15.13 -2.12
N ASP A 447 -10.41 -15.82 -1.59
CA ASP A 447 -10.23 -16.01 -0.14
C ASP A 447 -9.89 -14.72 0.61
N GLY A 448 -9.52 -13.67 -0.12
CA GLY A 448 -9.09 -12.38 0.43
C GLY A 448 -8.38 -11.53 -0.62
N ILE A 449 -7.99 -10.33 -0.20
CA ILE A 449 -7.17 -9.42 -0.99
C ILE A 449 -6.12 -8.72 -0.13
N LEU A 450 -4.95 -8.52 -0.71
CA LEU A 450 -3.83 -7.76 -0.16
C LEU A 450 -3.63 -6.47 -0.96
N CYS A 451 -3.48 -5.35 -0.27
CA CYS A 451 -3.01 -4.08 -0.86
C CYS A 451 -1.55 -3.86 -0.48
N THR A 452 -0.65 -4.01 -1.44
CA THR A 452 0.79 -3.85 -1.21
C THR A 452 1.22 -2.39 -1.13
N VAL A 453 2.23 -2.14 -0.30
CA VAL A 453 2.87 -0.84 -0.10
C VAL A 453 4.38 -1.06 -0.17
N TRP A 454 4.90 -1.31 -1.38
CA TRP A 454 6.30 -1.70 -1.58
C TRP A 454 7.28 -0.58 -1.22
N ASP A 455 8.36 -0.92 -0.52
CA ASP A 455 9.36 0.05 -0.02
C ASP A 455 10.60 0.19 -0.92
N ASP A 456 10.63 -0.46 -2.09
CA ASP A 456 11.79 -0.47 -3.01
C ASP A 456 12.29 0.92 -3.43
N CYS A 457 11.37 1.89 -3.53
CA CYS A 457 11.71 3.31 -3.73
C CYS A 457 11.56 4.18 -2.47
N SER A 458 11.18 3.55 -1.36
CA SER A 458 11.01 4.11 -0.02
C SER A 458 10.33 5.47 0.00
N PRO A 459 9.14 5.64 -0.63
CA PRO A 459 8.34 6.81 -0.35
C PRO A 459 7.90 6.78 1.12
N HIS A 460 7.61 7.94 1.67
CA HIS A 460 7.13 8.01 3.04
C HIS A 460 5.70 7.42 3.14
N HIS A 461 5.40 6.66 4.18
CA HIS A 461 4.11 5.94 4.33
C HIS A 461 2.89 6.87 4.26
N GLU A 462 2.98 8.06 4.84
CA GLU A 462 1.96 9.12 4.70
C GLU A 462 1.52 9.44 3.26
N THR A 463 2.33 9.13 2.24
CA THR A 463 1.98 9.37 0.84
C THR A 463 1.03 8.34 0.24
N VAL A 464 0.80 7.20 0.91
CA VAL A 464 0.03 6.07 0.35
C VAL A 464 -1.42 6.01 0.85
N TRP A 465 -1.80 6.86 1.81
CA TRP A 465 -3.12 6.82 2.47
C TRP A 465 -4.29 6.92 1.49
N ARG A 466 -4.18 7.71 0.40
CA ARG A 466 -5.24 7.75 -0.61
C ARG A 466 -5.48 6.39 -1.26
N GLY A 467 -4.41 5.67 -1.63
CA GLY A 467 -4.51 4.31 -2.16
C GLY A 467 -5.07 3.31 -1.14
N LEU A 468 -4.66 3.41 0.13
CA LEU A 468 -5.20 2.56 1.21
C LEU A 468 -6.70 2.82 1.48
N TYR A 469 -7.15 4.07 1.38
CA TYR A 469 -8.57 4.42 1.50
C TYR A 469 -9.38 3.94 0.29
N ASN A 470 -8.82 4.03 -0.93
CA ASN A 470 -9.42 3.42 -2.13
C ASN A 470 -9.58 1.91 -1.93
N PHE A 471 -8.55 1.24 -1.41
CA PHE A 471 -8.58 -0.18 -1.11
C PHE A 471 -9.65 -0.52 -0.06
N ALA A 472 -9.70 0.22 1.05
CA ALA A 472 -10.70 0.04 2.10
C ALA A 472 -12.13 0.20 1.55
N LEU A 473 -12.35 1.18 0.66
CA LEU A 473 -13.62 1.40 0.00
C LEU A 473 -14.02 0.20 -0.87
N PHE A 474 -13.20 -0.17 -1.85
CA PHE A 474 -13.57 -1.18 -2.85
C PHE A 474 -13.53 -2.61 -2.31
N SER A 475 -12.75 -2.91 -1.28
CA SER A 475 -12.73 -4.24 -0.63
C SER A 475 -13.96 -4.49 0.24
N TRP A 476 -14.61 -3.42 0.70
CA TRP A 476 -15.83 -3.49 1.48
C TRP A 476 -17.08 -3.52 0.59
N ASN A 477 -17.14 -2.61 -0.40
CA ASN A 477 -18.20 -2.51 -1.39
C ASN A 477 -17.60 -2.05 -2.73
N HIS A 478 -17.62 -2.92 -3.75
CA HIS A 478 -16.98 -2.68 -5.05
C HIS A 478 -17.83 -1.84 -6.04
N GLU A 479 -18.81 -1.06 -5.54
CA GLU A 479 -19.59 -0.14 -6.36
C GLU A 479 -18.70 0.70 -7.30
N ASP A 480 -19.10 0.80 -8.57
CA ASP A 480 -18.28 1.45 -9.59
C ASP A 480 -18.34 2.98 -9.46
N LEU A 481 -17.39 3.52 -8.70
CA LEU A 481 -17.24 4.96 -8.50
C LEU A 481 -16.16 5.57 -9.41
N ALA A 482 -16.39 6.81 -9.83
CA ALA A 482 -15.41 7.61 -10.53
C ALA A 482 -14.30 8.11 -9.58
N ALA A 483 -13.06 8.18 -10.09
CA ALA A 483 -11.89 8.55 -9.30
C ALA A 483 -12.05 9.91 -8.59
N ASP A 484 -12.60 10.93 -9.27
CA ASP A 484 -12.78 12.26 -8.69
C ASP A 484 -13.76 12.27 -7.50
N ALA A 485 -14.80 11.42 -7.55
CA ALA A 485 -15.75 11.27 -6.45
C ALA A 485 -15.10 10.59 -5.24
N VAL A 486 -14.29 9.55 -5.47
CA VAL A 486 -13.55 8.87 -4.40
C VAL A 486 -12.47 9.77 -3.82
N ASN A 487 -11.78 10.57 -4.63
CA ASN A 487 -10.81 11.55 -4.16
C ASN A 487 -11.44 12.62 -3.26
N ALA A 488 -12.63 13.11 -3.63
CA ALA A 488 -13.41 14.02 -2.80
C ALA A 488 -13.82 13.37 -1.47
N LEU A 489 -14.27 12.12 -1.51
CA LEU A 489 -14.59 11.33 -0.32
C LEU A 489 -13.37 11.10 0.59
N TYR A 490 -12.21 10.78 0.01
CA TYR A 490 -10.95 10.67 0.73
C TYR A 490 -10.61 11.97 1.44
N ARG A 491 -10.61 13.12 0.74
CA ARG A 491 -10.30 14.42 1.37
C ARG A 491 -11.28 14.76 2.49
N HIS A 492 -12.57 14.49 2.28
CA HIS A 492 -13.60 14.68 3.32
C HIS A 492 -13.26 13.89 4.58
N ARG A 493 -12.97 12.59 4.47
CA ARG A 493 -12.65 11.74 5.62
C ARG A 493 -11.30 12.07 6.25
N PHE A 494 -10.30 12.26 5.40
CA PHE A 494 -8.92 12.32 5.80
C PHE A 494 -8.54 13.71 6.33
N TYR A 495 -9.12 14.80 5.83
CA TYR A 495 -8.79 16.14 6.34
C TYR A 495 -9.99 16.87 6.95
N GLY A 496 -11.20 16.60 6.47
CA GLY A 496 -12.44 17.18 6.96
C GLY A 496 -13.37 17.65 5.82
N PRO A 497 -14.65 17.94 6.13
CA PRO A 497 -15.69 18.24 5.12
C PRO A 497 -15.34 19.39 4.17
N ALA A 498 -14.70 20.46 4.68
CA ALA A 498 -14.34 21.63 3.88
C ALA A 498 -13.38 21.32 2.72
N LEU A 499 -12.60 20.24 2.81
CA LEU A 499 -11.61 19.86 1.79
C LEU A 499 -12.18 18.91 0.72
N ALA A 500 -13.45 18.54 0.80
CA ALA A 500 -14.08 17.65 -0.19
C ALA A 500 -14.08 18.25 -1.60
N GLU A 501 -14.20 19.58 -1.72
CA GLU A 501 -14.27 20.27 -3.01
C GLU A 501 -13.05 19.97 -3.91
N THR A 502 -13.29 19.94 -5.22
CA THR A 502 -12.24 19.72 -6.23
C THR A 502 -11.21 20.86 -6.26
N SER A 503 -11.56 22.04 -5.75
CA SER A 503 -10.66 23.19 -5.57
C SER A 503 -9.50 22.89 -4.59
N PHE A 504 -9.61 21.84 -3.77
CA PHE A 504 -8.57 21.36 -2.87
C PHE A 504 -7.78 20.15 -3.42
N GLU A 505 -7.98 19.78 -4.69
CA GLU A 505 -7.21 18.70 -5.32
C GLU A 505 -5.77 19.15 -5.63
N PHE A 506 -4.85 18.86 -4.71
CA PHE A 506 -3.42 19.11 -4.89
C PHE A 506 -2.62 17.84 -5.21
N GLN A 507 -3.09 16.65 -4.81
CA GLN A 507 -2.32 15.41 -4.94
C GLN A 507 -2.16 15.01 -6.40
N ASN A 508 -3.20 15.12 -7.22
CA ASN A 508 -3.10 14.84 -8.67
C ASN A 508 -2.15 15.82 -9.38
N ASN A 509 -2.15 17.08 -8.95
CA ASN A 509 -1.20 18.06 -9.47
C ASN A 509 0.23 17.71 -9.05
N LEU A 510 0.44 17.29 -7.81
CA LEU A 510 1.76 16.87 -7.34
C LEU A 510 2.25 15.62 -8.07
N GLU A 511 1.41 14.60 -8.26
CA GLU A 511 1.74 13.40 -9.06
C GLU A 511 2.21 13.78 -10.48
N GLN A 512 1.53 14.73 -11.14
CA GLN A 512 1.91 15.21 -12.47
C GLN A 512 3.27 15.95 -12.44
N ALA A 513 3.53 16.75 -11.41
CA ALA A 513 4.78 17.50 -11.28
C ALA A 513 5.99 16.56 -11.20
N LEU A 514 5.82 15.41 -10.55
CA LEU A 514 6.90 14.46 -10.31
C LEU A 514 7.43 13.78 -11.58
N VAL A 515 6.61 13.70 -12.63
CA VAL A 515 7.06 13.23 -13.96
C VAL A 515 8.21 14.10 -14.49
N PHE A 516 8.15 15.41 -14.25
CA PHE A 516 9.22 16.32 -14.64
C PHE A 516 10.39 16.29 -13.64
N TRP A 517 10.12 16.25 -12.34
CA TRP A 517 11.16 16.13 -11.31
C TRP A 517 12.11 14.95 -11.57
N GLU A 518 11.58 13.78 -11.94
CA GLU A 518 12.39 12.59 -12.24
C GLU A 518 13.23 12.71 -13.53
N LYS A 519 12.87 13.62 -14.46
CA LYS A 519 13.47 13.66 -15.80
C LYS A 519 14.15 14.98 -16.14
N GLY A 520 13.97 16.02 -15.33
CA GLY A 520 14.41 17.38 -15.63
C GLY A 520 15.92 17.45 -15.84
N LEU A 521 16.69 16.81 -14.95
CA LEU A 521 18.15 16.90 -14.88
C LEU A 521 18.91 15.84 -15.69
N ILE A 522 18.21 14.89 -16.34
CA ILE A 522 18.84 13.75 -17.03
C ILE A 522 18.46 13.70 -18.52
N ASP A 523 19.37 13.19 -19.35
CA ASP A 523 19.08 12.77 -20.72
C ASP A 523 18.72 11.28 -20.78
N LYS A 524 19.33 10.45 -19.93
CA LYS A 524 19.07 9.00 -19.82
C LYS A 524 19.25 8.53 -18.37
N GLY A 525 18.51 7.49 -18.00
CA GLY A 525 18.52 6.89 -16.67
C GLY A 525 17.13 6.89 -16.03
N HIS A 526 17.00 6.17 -14.92
CA HIS A 526 15.76 6.08 -14.14
C HIS A 526 16.09 6.11 -12.65
N ARG A 527 15.35 6.90 -11.87
CA ARG A 527 15.62 7.10 -10.44
C ARG A 527 15.41 5.81 -9.64
N ASN A 528 14.39 5.02 -9.98
CA ASN A 528 14.09 3.76 -9.29
C ASN A 528 15.19 2.69 -9.40
N ASN A 529 16.12 2.84 -10.36
CA ASN A 529 17.20 1.89 -10.65
C ASN A 529 18.57 2.41 -10.19
N TYR A 530 18.66 2.99 -8.98
CA TYR A 530 19.92 3.52 -8.42
C TYR A 530 20.67 2.42 -7.62
N PRO A 531 22.02 2.32 -7.67
CA PRO A 531 23.02 3.18 -8.32
C PRO A 531 23.34 2.80 -9.79
N GLY A 532 22.31 2.62 -10.63
CA GLY A 532 22.47 2.47 -12.07
C GLY A 532 23.02 3.71 -12.77
N LYS A 533 23.42 3.54 -14.04
CA LYS A 533 24.00 4.61 -14.86
C LYS A 533 22.98 5.74 -15.10
N ILE A 534 23.41 6.98 -14.85
CA ILE A 534 22.62 8.20 -15.07
C ILE A 534 23.43 9.16 -15.94
N ASP A 535 22.84 9.62 -17.04
CA ASP A 535 23.42 10.63 -17.92
C ASP A 535 22.74 11.98 -17.61
N LEU A 536 23.44 12.85 -16.86
CA LEU A 536 22.97 14.22 -16.58
C LEU A 536 22.99 15.08 -17.84
N ILE A 537 22.06 16.03 -17.94
CA ILE A 537 22.09 17.05 -19.00
C ILE A 537 23.43 17.80 -19.05
N GLU A 538 23.82 18.24 -20.23
CA GLU A 538 24.97 19.12 -20.42
C GLU A 538 24.79 20.50 -19.76
N LEU A 539 25.89 21.19 -19.48
CA LEU A 539 25.86 22.56 -18.95
C LEU A 539 26.10 23.61 -20.06
N PRO A 540 25.56 24.84 -19.95
CA PRO A 540 25.79 25.89 -20.93
C PRO A 540 27.27 26.21 -21.17
N GLY A 541 27.65 26.39 -22.44
CA GLY A 541 29.00 26.77 -22.83
C GLY A 541 29.30 28.25 -22.59
N ALA A 542 30.47 28.59 -22.02
CA ALA A 542 30.85 29.98 -21.76
C ALA A 542 30.91 30.87 -23.02
N LYS A 543 31.36 30.30 -24.15
CA LYS A 543 31.63 31.03 -25.41
C LYS A 543 30.55 30.86 -26.49
N LYS A 544 29.51 30.04 -26.24
CA LYS A 544 28.46 29.72 -27.23
C LYS A 544 27.06 29.94 -26.65
N SER A 545 26.79 31.16 -26.18
CA SER A 545 25.47 31.57 -25.68
C SER A 545 24.37 31.25 -26.71
N GLY A 546 23.31 30.58 -26.25
CA GLY A 546 22.11 30.29 -27.03
C GLY A 546 22.06 28.88 -27.66
N ALA A 547 23.16 28.14 -27.66
CA ALA A 547 23.18 26.77 -28.19
C ALA A 547 22.52 25.77 -27.22
N TRP A 548 22.80 25.91 -25.92
CA TRP A 548 22.27 25.02 -24.88
C TRP A 548 20.75 25.15 -24.77
N ARG A 549 20.23 26.38 -24.74
CA ARG A 549 18.78 26.59 -24.66
C ARG A 549 18.02 26.05 -25.87
N LYS A 550 18.65 26.06 -27.05
CA LYS A 550 18.07 25.45 -28.25
C LYS A 550 18.01 23.93 -28.13
N GLN A 551 19.05 23.30 -27.58
CA GLN A 551 19.09 21.87 -27.33
C GLN A 551 18.03 21.43 -26.31
N TYR A 552 17.84 22.18 -25.23
CA TYR A 552 16.94 21.82 -24.13
C TYR A 552 15.63 22.62 -24.11
N GLN A 553 15.21 23.21 -25.23
CA GLN A 553 14.03 24.09 -25.32
C GLN A 553 12.74 23.45 -24.76
N ASP A 554 12.55 22.15 -24.97
CA ASP A 554 11.36 21.43 -24.50
C ASP A 554 11.37 21.27 -22.97
N LYS A 555 12.54 21.02 -22.37
CA LYS A 555 12.71 20.96 -20.92
C LYS A 555 12.50 22.34 -20.29
N ILE A 556 12.99 23.41 -20.92
CA ILE A 556 12.81 24.79 -20.46
C ILE A 556 11.33 25.19 -20.51
N LYS A 557 10.64 24.88 -21.62
CA LYS A 557 9.19 25.11 -21.74
C LYS A 557 8.41 24.41 -20.63
N LYS A 558 8.72 23.13 -20.38
CA LYS A 558 8.10 22.35 -19.28
C LYS A 558 8.45 22.93 -17.91
N ALA A 559 9.68 23.39 -17.70
CA ALA A 559 10.07 24.02 -16.43
C ALA A 559 9.22 25.25 -16.09
N HIS A 560 8.85 26.08 -17.07
CA HIS A 560 7.89 27.17 -16.85
C HIS A 560 6.51 26.67 -16.41
N THR A 561 6.00 25.61 -17.04
CA THR A 561 4.74 24.97 -16.65
C THR A 561 4.81 24.44 -15.21
N GLU A 562 5.91 23.80 -14.82
CA GLU A 562 6.06 23.26 -13.47
C GLU A 562 6.21 24.35 -12.40
N VAL A 563 6.76 25.53 -12.71
CA VAL A 563 6.75 26.67 -11.79
C VAL A 563 5.32 27.17 -11.54
N GLN A 564 4.47 27.22 -12.58
CA GLN A 564 3.05 27.58 -12.42
C GLN A 564 2.32 26.56 -11.56
N ARG A 565 2.54 25.26 -11.84
CA ARG A 565 1.96 24.16 -11.08
C ARG A 565 2.40 24.16 -9.62
N TYR A 566 3.69 24.40 -9.35
CA TYR A 566 4.23 24.53 -7.99
C TYR A 566 3.50 25.62 -7.19
N ASN A 567 3.26 26.78 -7.79
CA ASN A 567 2.53 27.88 -7.11
C ASN A 567 1.08 27.46 -6.83
N GLN A 568 0.39 26.84 -7.79
CA GLN A 568 -0.97 26.34 -7.59
C GLN A 568 -1.06 25.30 -6.46
N ILE A 569 -0.13 24.34 -6.43
CA ILE A 569 -0.05 23.31 -5.37
C ILE A 569 0.19 24.00 -4.02
N LYS A 570 1.16 24.91 -3.96
CA LYS A 570 1.52 25.64 -2.75
C LYS A 570 0.35 26.44 -2.18
N GLU A 571 -0.35 27.19 -3.01
CA GLU A 571 -1.55 27.95 -2.61
C GLU A 571 -2.68 27.03 -2.14
N THR A 572 -2.88 25.90 -2.83
CA THR A 572 -3.91 24.92 -2.45
C THR A 572 -3.60 24.26 -1.12
N ILE A 573 -2.35 23.83 -0.89
CA ILE A 573 -1.92 23.26 0.39
C ILE A 573 -2.01 24.31 1.50
N ALA A 574 -1.65 25.57 1.26
CA ALA A 574 -1.78 26.64 2.25
C ALA A 574 -3.24 26.85 2.67
N ARG A 575 -4.19 26.87 1.72
CA ARG A 575 -5.63 26.91 2.05
C ARG A 575 -6.08 25.66 2.81
N ALA A 576 -5.63 24.49 2.37
CA ALA A 576 -5.96 23.21 3.01
C ALA A 576 -5.49 23.17 4.48
N LYS A 577 -4.28 23.67 4.79
CA LYS A 577 -3.76 23.74 6.16
C LYS A 577 -4.62 24.58 7.09
N THR A 578 -5.30 25.61 6.57
CA THR A 578 -6.22 26.45 7.36
C THR A 578 -7.59 25.81 7.54
N ALA A 579 -8.07 25.05 6.54
CA ALA A 579 -9.43 24.50 6.53
C ALA A 579 -9.52 23.04 7.05
N ALA A 580 -8.39 22.33 7.14
CA ALA A 580 -8.35 20.97 7.66
C ALA A 580 -8.69 20.94 9.15
N VAL A 581 -9.41 19.90 9.56
CA VAL A 581 -9.74 19.64 10.97
C VAL A 581 -8.75 18.64 11.58
N ARG A 582 -8.07 17.85 10.73
CA ARG A 582 -7.19 16.75 11.14
C ARG A 582 -6.12 16.47 10.08
N ASN A 583 -5.14 15.64 10.43
CA ASN A 583 -4.03 15.18 9.57
C ASN A 583 -3.17 16.32 8.96
N HIS A 584 -2.90 17.35 9.76
CA HIS A 584 -2.05 18.50 9.37
C HIS A 584 -0.62 18.11 9.00
N TYR A 585 -0.04 17.10 9.67
CA TYR A 585 1.30 16.58 9.35
C TYR A 585 1.40 16.13 7.89
N ASN A 586 0.38 15.44 7.39
CA ASN A 586 0.34 14.98 6.00
C ASN A 586 0.38 16.16 5.00
N LEU A 587 -0.31 17.26 5.30
CA LEU A 587 -0.27 18.48 4.49
C LEU A 587 1.10 19.18 4.54
N GLU A 588 1.80 19.12 5.67
CA GLU A 588 3.18 19.62 5.78
C GLU A 588 4.15 18.75 4.97
N LEU A 589 3.99 17.43 5.04
CA LEU A 589 4.79 16.49 4.27
C LEU A 589 4.65 16.73 2.75
N PHE A 590 3.41 16.85 2.26
CA PHE A 590 3.17 17.18 0.84
C PHE A 590 3.67 18.59 0.46
N ASN A 591 3.68 19.54 1.40
CA ASN A 591 4.29 20.85 1.17
C ASN A 591 5.81 20.73 0.94
N GLN A 592 6.53 19.97 1.77
CA GLN A 592 7.96 19.74 1.60
C GLN A 592 8.28 18.98 0.31
N MET A 593 7.43 18.03 -0.09
CA MET A 593 7.55 17.38 -1.40
C MET A 593 7.43 18.39 -2.55
N ASN A 594 6.50 19.35 -2.46
CA ASN A 594 6.37 20.40 -3.46
C ASN A 594 7.59 21.34 -3.51
N GLU A 595 8.21 21.63 -2.36
CA GLU A 595 9.46 22.42 -2.30
C GLU A 595 10.66 21.66 -2.87
N LEU A 596 10.72 20.34 -2.68
CA LEU A 596 11.77 19.49 -3.27
C LEU A 596 11.60 19.36 -4.79
N GLN A 597 10.41 18.97 -5.24
CA GLN A 597 10.18 18.56 -6.63
C GLN A 597 10.44 19.68 -7.63
N ILE A 598 10.27 20.94 -7.22
CA ILE A 598 10.43 22.09 -8.10
C ILE A 598 11.91 22.41 -8.40
N TYR A 599 12.85 21.80 -7.67
CA TYR A 599 14.27 22.10 -7.78
C TYR A 599 14.84 21.99 -9.20
N PRO A 600 14.60 20.88 -9.95
CA PRO A 600 15.03 20.75 -11.34
C PRO A 600 14.52 21.86 -12.27
N ALA A 601 13.26 22.26 -12.12
CA ALA A 601 12.65 23.26 -13.00
C ALA A 601 13.26 24.65 -12.77
N LYS A 602 13.37 25.08 -11.50
CA LYS A 602 13.99 26.37 -11.16
C LYS A 602 15.46 26.40 -11.61
N LEU A 603 16.20 25.32 -11.41
CA LEU A 603 17.59 25.21 -11.88
C LEU A 603 17.70 25.33 -13.41
N LEU A 604 16.83 24.64 -14.17
CA LEU A 604 16.82 24.74 -15.64
C LEU A 604 16.53 26.16 -16.14
N LEU A 605 15.63 26.89 -15.48
CA LEU A 605 15.33 28.28 -15.84
C LEU A 605 16.53 29.19 -15.55
N LEU A 606 17.23 29.01 -14.42
CA LEU A 606 18.46 29.75 -14.14
C LEU A 606 19.57 29.45 -15.17
N LEU A 607 19.66 28.20 -15.65
CA LEU A 607 20.58 27.82 -16.72
C LEU A 607 20.20 28.45 -18.08
N ASP A 608 18.91 28.56 -18.41
CA ASP A 608 18.45 29.30 -19.60
C ASP A 608 18.79 30.79 -19.51
N GLU A 609 18.57 31.42 -18.34
CA GLU A 609 18.96 32.81 -18.10
C GLU A 609 20.47 33.02 -18.31
N TYR A 610 21.31 32.12 -17.81
CA TYR A 610 22.75 32.16 -18.06
C TYR A 610 23.11 31.99 -19.54
N ASP A 611 22.51 31.03 -20.24
CA ASP A 611 22.83 30.72 -21.64
C ASP A 611 22.39 31.85 -22.59
N LYS A 612 21.23 32.45 -22.36
CA LYS A 612 20.72 33.57 -23.20
C LYS A 612 21.49 34.87 -22.96
N THR A 613 22.13 35.02 -21.81
CA THR A 613 22.87 36.24 -21.43
C THR A 613 24.21 36.33 -22.17
N LYS A 614 24.43 37.45 -22.86
CA LYS A 614 25.64 37.72 -23.66
C LYS A 614 26.66 38.61 -22.94
N ALA A 615 26.19 39.63 -22.22
CA ALA A 615 27.07 40.62 -21.58
C ALA A 615 27.83 40.00 -20.40
N ALA A 616 29.15 40.19 -20.32
CA ALA A 616 30.02 39.53 -19.35
C ALA A 616 29.61 39.77 -17.88
N GLY A 617 29.32 41.03 -17.51
CA GLY A 617 28.88 41.37 -16.15
C GLY A 617 27.54 40.73 -15.77
N ALA A 618 26.56 40.77 -16.68
CA ALA A 618 25.27 40.11 -16.48
C ALA A 618 25.39 38.57 -16.43
N LYS A 619 26.32 38.00 -17.21
CA LYS A 619 26.59 36.56 -17.21
C LYS A 619 27.24 36.10 -15.89
N LYS A 620 28.09 36.95 -15.29
CA LYS A 620 28.61 36.73 -13.93
C LYS A 620 27.50 36.76 -12.88
N ALA A 621 26.57 37.71 -12.97
CA ALA A 621 25.41 37.77 -12.07
C ALA A 621 24.50 36.53 -12.21
N ALA A 622 24.20 36.09 -13.44
CA ALA A 622 23.43 34.87 -13.68
C ALA A 622 24.14 33.61 -13.12
N ALA A 623 25.47 33.52 -13.26
CA ALA A 623 26.27 32.46 -12.65
C ALA A 623 26.18 32.48 -11.11
N GLN A 624 26.26 33.67 -10.50
CA GLN A 624 26.12 33.82 -9.05
C GLN A 624 24.73 33.37 -8.55
N GLN A 625 23.66 33.64 -9.31
CA GLN A 625 22.31 33.16 -8.97
C GLN A 625 22.22 31.62 -8.99
N ILE A 626 22.82 30.97 -9.99
CA ILE A 626 22.89 29.50 -10.04
C ILE A 626 23.68 28.97 -8.82
N GLN A 627 24.84 29.55 -8.53
CA GLN A 627 25.66 29.13 -7.38
C GLN A 627 24.91 29.31 -6.05
N GLN A 628 24.20 30.44 -5.87
CA GLN A 628 23.36 30.68 -4.69
C GLN A 628 22.26 29.61 -4.57
N TYR A 629 21.61 29.26 -5.68
CA TYR A 629 20.57 28.24 -5.70
C TYR A 629 21.11 26.86 -5.30
N VAL A 630 22.26 26.46 -5.87
CA VAL A 630 22.96 25.20 -5.53
C VAL A 630 23.41 25.20 -4.07
N ASN A 631 23.98 26.30 -3.59
CA ASN A 631 24.46 26.43 -2.21
C ASN A 631 23.33 26.43 -1.17
N ASN A 632 22.10 26.71 -1.58
CA ASN A 632 20.92 26.63 -0.71
C ASN A 632 20.30 25.23 -0.67
N PHE A 633 20.69 24.29 -1.55
CA PHE A 633 20.15 22.94 -1.55
C PHE A 633 20.27 22.21 -0.20
N PRO A 634 21.37 22.34 0.58
CA PRO A 634 21.44 21.76 1.92
C PRO A 634 20.35 22.26 2.88
N ASN A 635 19.90 23.52 2.75
CA ASN A 635 18.79 24.04 3.55
C ASN A 635 17.45 23.43 3.13
N LEU A 636 17.20 23.29 1.82
CA LEU A 636 16.01 22.61 1.30
C LEU A 636 15.95 21.16 1.80
N ARG A 637 17.08 20.45 1.72
CA ARG A 637 17.22 19.09 2.24
C ARG A 637 16.92 19.04 3.73
N LYS A 638 17.53 19.93 4.52
CA LYS A 638 17.30 19.99 5.97
C LYS A 638 15.82 20.18 6.31
N GLN A 639 15.12 21.10 5.64
CA GLN A 639 13.68 21.33 5.86
C GLN A 639 12.82 20.11 5.51
N TYR A 640 13.15 19.43 4.42
CA TYR A 640 12.49 18.18 4.06
C TYR A 640 12.74 17.10 5.14
N GLU A 641 13.99 16.91 5.55
CA GLU A 641 14.36 15.90 6.54
C GLU A 641 13.75 16.17 7.91
N GLU A 642 13.65 17.43 8.33
CA GLU A 642 12.99 17.82 9.59
C GLU A 642 11.55 17.32 9.64
N VAL A 643 10.78 17.47 8.56
CA VAL A 643 9.38 17.01 8.50
C VAL A 643 9.28 15.50 8.33
N PHE A 644 10.06 14.91 7.43
CA PHE A 644 10.00 13.46 7.15
C PHE A 644 10.50 12.63 8.35
N SER A 645 11.42 13.16 9.14
CA SER A 645 11.95 12.45 10.32
C SER A 645 11.03 12.47 11.55
N GLU A 646 9.93 13.22 11.52
CA GLU A 646 8.95 13.20 12.61
C GLU A 646 8.36 11.80 12.82
N THR A 647 8.20 11.04 11.73
CA THR A 647 7.60 9.70 11.78
C THR A 647 8.44 8.60 11.14
N ARG A 648 9.55 8.92 10.44
CA ARG A 648 10.40 7.93 9.74
C ARG A 648 11.88 8.05 10.09
N PHE A 649 12.57 6.92 10.21
CA PHE A 649 14.04 6.92 10.27
C PHE A 649 14.62 7.12 8.87
N LEU A 650 15.38 8.20 8.68
CA LEU A 650 15.94 8.55 7.37
C LEU A 650 17.36 8.03 7.14
N GLN A 651 17.90 7.25 8.07
CA GLN A 651 19.27 6.73 8.01
C GLN A 651 19.34 5.34 8.62
N ASN A 652 20.12 4.47 7.98
CA ASN A 652 20.51 3.18 8.54
C ASN A 652 21.60 3.36 9.60
N PRO A 653 21.69 2.45 10.59
CA PRO A 653 22.71 2.53 11.63
C PRO A 653 24.12 2.32 11.06
N ALA A 654 25.13 2.81 11.78
CA ALA A 654 26.52 2.59 11.43
C ALA A 654 26.84 1.09 11.32
N GLY A 655 27.50 0.70 10.22
CA GLY A 655 27.85 -0.69 9.95
C GLY A 655 26.75 -1.54 9.30
N TYR A 656 25.59 -0.96 8.97
CA TYR A 656 24.55 -1.65 8.20
C TYR A 656 25.11 -2.15 6.86
N GLN A 657 24.80 -3.41 6.53
CA GLN A 657 25.23 -4.06 5.30
C GLN A 657 24.08 -4.01 4.30
N LEU A 658 24.26 -3.27 3.20
CA LEU A 658 23.35 -3.28 2.07
C LEU A 658 23.38 -4.67 1.37
N ASP A 659 22.29 -5.02 0.72
CA ASP A 659 22.18 -6.29 0.00
C ASP A 659 23.17 -6.38 -1.18
N GLN A 660 23.72 -7.58 -1.45
CA GLN A 660 24.91 -7.72 -2.30
C GLN A 660 24.62 -8.10 -3.75
N ASN A 661 23.46 -8.69 -4.07
CA ASN A 661 23.11 -9.09 -5.45
C ASN A 661 22.95 -7.92 -6.43
N GLY A 662 23.00 -6.68 -5.96
CA GLY A 662 22.84 -5.51 -6.82
C GLY A 662 21.42 -5.34 -7.35
N HIS A 663 20.39 -5.85 -6.66
CA HIS A 663 19.02 -5.43 -6.95
C HIS A 663 18.94 -3.92 -6.73
N HIS A 664 18.85 -3.17 -7.83
CA HIS A 664 18.99 -1.72 -7.86
C HIS A 664 17.70 -1.03 -7.44
N HIS A 665 17.34 -1.18 -6.17
CA HIS A 665 16.27 -0.42 -5.54
C HIS A 665 16.80 0.92 -5.10
N LEU A 666 16.07 1.99 -5.42
CA LEU A 666 16.44 3.34 -5.02
C LEU A 666 16.70 3.42 -3.50
N ALA A 667 15.84 2.79 -2.70
CA ALA A 667 15.95 2.76 -1.26
C ALA A 667 17.17 1.99 -0.71
N ASN A 668 17.72 1.04 -1.49
CA ASN A 668 18.90 0.25 -1.13
C ASN A 668 20.21 0.88 -1.60
N GLY A 669 20.17 2.03 -2.29
CA GLY A 669 21.36 2.63 -2.87
C GLY A 669 22.19 3.47 -1.90
N THR A 670 21.63 3.90 -0.77
CA THR A 670 22.28 4.78 0.20
C THR A 670 21.90 4.41 1.63
N ASN A 671 22.78 4.68 2.60
CA ASN A 671 22.52 4.44 4.03
C ASN A 671 21.85 5.64 4.74
N ASN A 672 21.52 6.68 4.00
CA ASN A 672 20.97 7.95 4.46
C ASN A 672 19.97 8.47 3.41
N SER A 673 19.26 9.56 3.71
CA SER A 673 18.28 10.24 2.84
C SER A 673 18.72 10.61 1.42
N ASP A 674 19.97 10.37 1.02
CA ASP A 674 20.48 10.67 -0.31
C ASP A 674 19.67 9.98 -1.43
N TRP A 675 19.02 8.84 -1.16
CA TRP A 675 18.15 8.16 -2.14
C TRP A 675 17.04 9.07 -2.70
N MET A 676 16.57 10.05 -1.92
CA MET A 676 15.56 11.02 -2.40
C MET A 676 16.16 12.12 -3.28
N TYR A 677 17.48 12.31 -3.29
CA TYR A 677 18.14 13.46 -3.91
C TYR A 677 19.20 13.07 -4.96
N VAL A 678 19.26 11.80 -5.38
CA VAL A 678 20.37 11.26 -6.18
C VAL A 678 20.71 12.09 -7.42
N PHE A 679 19.72 12.62 -8.15
CA PHE A 679 19.99 13.43 -9.35
C PHE A 679 20.37 14.86 -9.00
N GLU A 680 19.74 15.43 -7.97
CA GLU A 680 20.02 16.77 -7.48
C GLU A 680 21.45 16.86 -6.93
N LEU A 681 21.90 15.87 -6.17
CA LEU A 681 23.26 15.79 -5.62
C LEU A 681 24.32 15.69 -6.72
N GLU A 682 24.14 14.80 -7.70
CA GLU A 682 25.08 14.65 -8.81
C GLU A 682 25.11 15.90 -9.71
N MET A 683 23.96 16.53 -9.96
CA MET A 683 23.91 17.78 -10.72
C MET A 683 24.58 18.94 -9.97
N ASN A 684 24.37 19.04 -8.66
CA ASN A 684 25.03 20.05 -7.83
C ASN A 684 26.55 19.86 -7.80
N LYS A 685 27.02 18.62 -7.74
CA LYS A 685 28.44 18.29 -7.90
C LYS A 685 28.98 18.71 -9.27
N LYS A 686 28.25 18.41 -10.36
CA LYS A 686 28.61 18.83 -11.74
C LYS A 686 28.71 20.35 -11.85
N LEU A 687 27.76 21.09 -11.29
CA LEU A 687 27.73 22.56 -11.27
C LEU A 687 28.87 23.14 -10.42
N ASN A 688 29.10 22.62 -9.22
CA ASN A 688 30.20 23.06 -8.35
C ASN A 688 31.58 22.82 -8.97
N ASN A 689 31.75 21.86 -9.88
CA ASN A 689 32.99 21.69 -10.63
C ASN A 689 33.08 22.64 -11.84
N TRP A 690 31.95 23.15 -12.32
CA TRP A 690 31.88 24.05 -13.47
C TRP A 690 32.22 25.51 -13.14
N PHE A 691 32.00 25.96 -11.89
CA PHE A 691 32.31 27.32 -11.45
C PHE A 691 33.81 27.62 -11.17
N PRO A 692 34.58 26.74 -10.48
CA PRO A 692 36.00 26.98 -10.14
C PRO A 692 36.91 27.09 -11.37
N GLN A 693 36.51 26.52 -12.51
CA GLN A 693 37.27 26.60 -13.75
C GLN A 693 37.19 27.97 -14.45
N LYS A 694 36.54 28.99 -13.85
CA LYS A 694 36.27 30.28 -14.52
C LYS A 694 36.51 31.54 -13.68
N GLU A 695 37.06 31.43 -12.47
CA GLU A 695 37.59 32.61 -11.75
C GLU A 695 38.96 33.09 -12.28
N SER A 696 39.53 32.41 -13.29
CA SER A 696 40.75 32.82 -13.98
C SER A 696 40.49 33.42 -15.39
N LEU A 697 39.36 34.09 -15.62
CA LEU A 697 39.05 34.80 -16.88
C LEU A 697 39.00 36.31 -16.69
#